data_AF-A0A329QGG7-F1
#
_entry.id   AF-A0A329QGG7-F1
#
_cell.length_a   1.000
_cell.length_b   1.000
_cell.length_c   1.000
_cell.angle_alpha   90.00
_cell.angle_beta   90.00
_cell.angle_gamma   90.00
#
_symmetry.space_group_name_H-M   'P 1'
#
loop_
_entity.id
_entity.type
_entity.pdbx_description
1 polymer ?
#
loop_
_entity_poly.entity_id
_entity_poly.type
_entity_poly.pdbx_seq_one_letter_code
_entity_poly.pdbx_strand_id
1 'polypeptide(L)'
;MFIGVYRKNDPLNTLPEERISELISEGMKQGANVFFFDAGSIDMEQELLHGTFPEGNAWVQRKVPLPDVVLNEAPEPVNNRPECENWLRRRVPFTTYLIHGKYDIQKKLDPLFKDHLIPTERLQDLNQFLAFLDVHEEVLVKPDQGRRGNSIFTVKKIDDRYVWRQQNEAIWLDYSGLQELLQEGLAQNSSIIQPYLPCLTEMGEVVDFRIHIQRDGTGRWALTKMYARTGITDSIISNISKGGGMEDAANMLYRLFPVQADQLRIEMERLAIRMAETINRSYSFLIDELGMDFIVTPTGQILFLEANISPQTRFHEQARAARAIEYAQYVAKAGQIAPHPVIAMLTNDHCDKQLATACAYSAKWSDAVFYYFAPHDVHAELRYIKGYVLEDGEWEARYCPFPDVVYDRLKARGNANYSYVYEALRHVPFTDERNGGSFSKKKSYEMLEDNAKLVSHIIPYAAVESVQEILAFIDTYGTSIIKPSIGSFGNGIIVVQREQEGFAVKAHEHVHMMNDEEFGQLISMLATKKGFIIQKFIRSETRNGLPFHIRLHLVRNGSGKWSFISAFPFLSTQSEHKVVNHADSLRAFTTWDWLSRHEFPQKEEVMLTRLEQMATMTANHIADHVKERICELGIDVGIDSSGEIWIFEVNMNKIGSTHREFEVAQHMIPFALSLR
;
A
#
# COMPACT_ATOMS: atom_id res chain seq x y z
N MET A 1 -33.70 0.75 -6.07
CA MET A 1 -32.45 1.52 -6.23
C MET A 1 -32.48 2.24 -7.57
N PHE A 2 -32.01 3.48 -7.62
CA PHE A 2 -31.87 4.31 -8.81
C PHE A 2 -30.41 4.32 -9.26
N ILE A 3 -30.17 3.90 -10.50
CA ILE A 3 -28.86 3.96 -11.15
C ILE A 3 -28.95 5.01 -12.26
N GLY A 4 -28.20 6.10 -12.12
CA GLY A 4 -28.11 7.13 -13.14
C GLY A 4 -26.94 6.85 -14.09
N VAL A 5 -27.22 6.62 -15.37
CA VAL A 5 -26.20 6.49 -16.43
C VAL A 5 -25.85 7.90 -16.92
N TYR A 6 -24.59 8.28 -16.74
CA TYR A 6 -24.12 9.65 -16.96
C TYR A 6 -23.04 9.74 -18.02
N ARG A 7 -23.13 10.82 -18.82
CA ARG A 7 -22.06 11.35 -19.66
C ARG A 7 -22.11 12.88 -19.66
N LYS A 8 -20.98 13.54 -19.96
CA LYS A 8 -20.95 15.01 -20.07
C LYS A 8 -21.98 15.55 -21.07
N ASN A 9 -22.14 14.86 -22.20
CA ASN A 9 -23.15 15.14 -23.22
C ASN A 9 -24.20 14.01 -23.20
N ASP A 10 -25.41 14.29 -23.68
CA ASP A 10 -26.52 13.34 -23.73
C ASP A 10 -26.10 11.88 -24.05
N PRO A 11 -26.23 10.96 -23.08
CA PRO A 11 -25.91 9.55 -23.26
C PRO A 11 -26.69 8.90 -24.41
N LEU A 12 -27.95 9.30 -24.64
CA LEU A 12 -28.81 8.69 -25.65
C LEU A 12 -28.34 8.98 -27.07
N ASN A 13 -27.66 10.11 -27.27
CA ASN A 13 -27.11 10.52 -28.56
C ASN A 13 -25.66 10.05 -28.78
N THR A 14 -24.98 9.61 -27.72
CA THR A 14 -23.52 9.41 -27.75
C THR A 14 -23.08 7.98 -27.45
N LEU A 15 -23.95 7.16 -26.84
CA LEU A 15 -23.71 5.74 -26.62
C LEU A 15 -24.32 4.90 -27.76
N PRO A 16 -23.76 3.71 -28.04
CA PRO A 16 -24.39 2.77 -28.96
C PRO A 16 -25.79 2.35 -28.47
N GLU A 17 -26.75 2.18 -29.37
CA GLU A 17 -28.12 1.75 -29.05
C GLU A 17 -28.14 0.43 -28.27
N GLU A 18 -27.31 -0.54 -28.67
CA GLU A 18 -27.18 -1.82 -28.00
C GLU A 18 -26.75 -1.66 -26.54
N ARG A 19 -25.79 -0.77 -26.25
CA ARG A 19 -25.36 -0.48 -24.88
C ARG A 19 -26.49 0.08 -24.03
N ILE A 20 -27.26 1.01 -24.58
CA ILE A 20 -28.42 1.62 -23.90
C ILE A 20 -29.46 0.53 -23.59
N SER A 21 -29.81 -0.28 -24.60
CA SER A 21 -30.77 -1.37 -24.47
C SER A 21 -30.36 -2.40 -23.42
N GLU A 22 -29.09 -2.85 -23.44
CA GLU A 22 -28.60 -3.85 -22.49
C GLU A 22 -28.51 -3.33 -21.05
N LEU A 23 -28.12 -2.07 -20.84
CA LEU A 23 -28.14 -1.45 -19.50
C LEU A 23 -29.56 -1.39 -18.92
N ILE A 24 -30.55 -1.05 -19.75
CA ILE A 24 -31.97 -1.04 -19.34
C ILE A 24 -32.44 -2.45 -19.02
N SER A 25 -32.20 -3.39 -19.93
CA SER A 25 -32.60 -4.81 -19.82
C SER A 25 -32.05 -5.45 -18.55
N GLU A 26 -30.74 -5.30 -18.30
CA GLU A 26 -30.08 -5.83 -17.12
C GLU A 26 -30.50 -5.08 -15.85
N GLY A 27 -30.71 -3.76 -15.93
CA GLY A 27 -31.32 -2.99 -14.85
C GLY A 27 -32.66 -3.56 -14.40
N MET A 28 -33.58 -3.79 -15.34
CA MET A 28 -34.89 -4.38 -15.04
C MET A 28 -34.78 -5.79 -14.47
N LYS A 29 -33.94 -6.65 -15.06
CA LYS A 29 -33.73 -8.04 -14.59
C LYS A 29 -33.19 -8.09 -13.16
N GLN A 30 -32.32 -7.15 -12.80
CA GLN A 30 -31.67 -7.10 -11.49
C GLN A 30 -32.42 -6.23 -10.47
N GLY A 31 -33.58 -5.66 -10.83
CA GLY A 31 -34.40 -4.84 -9.93
C GLY A 31 -33.86 -3.42 -9.69
N ALA A 32 -33.04 -2.90 -10.60
CA ALA A 32 -32.53 -1.54 -10.57
C ALA A 32 -33.27 -0.64 -11.56
N ASN A 33 -33.66 0.57 -11.11
CA ASN A 33 -34.27 1.58 -11.96
C ASN A 33 -33.18 2.39 -12.65
N VAL A 34 -32.93 2.09 -13.93
CA VAL A 34 -31.91 2.76 -14.75
C VAL A 34 -32.52 3.95 -15.48
N PHE A 35 -31.83 5.09 -15.44
CA PHE A 35 -32.20 6.30 -16.20
C PHE A 35 -30.96 7.03 -16.70
N PHE A 36 -31.12 7.89 -17.71
CA PHE A 36 -30.02 8.56 -18.40
C PHE A 36 -30.07 10.07 -18.16
N PHE A 37 -28.92 10.69 -17.94
CA PHE A 37 -28.82 12.14 -17.76
C PHE A 37 -27.43 12.67 -18.17
N ASP A 38 -27.35 13.95 -18.45
CA ASP A 38 -26.10 14.64 -18.80
C ASP A 38 -25.78 15.80 -17.84
N ALA A 39 -24.70 16.52 -18.11
CA ALA A 39 -24.26 17.63 -17.27
C ALA A 39 -25.29 18.77 -17.19
N GLY A 40 -26.04 19.02 -18.27
CA GLY A 40 -27.08 20.05 -18.34
C GLY A 40 -28.36 19.68 -17.59
N SER A 41 -28.51 18.40 -17.25
CA SER A 41 -29.68 17.85 -16.55
C SER A 41 -29.59 17.96 -15.02
N ILE A 42 -28.49 18.48 -14.48
CA ILE A 42 -28.22 18.58 -13.03
C ILE A 42 -28.68 19.94 -12.49
N ASP A 43 -29.70 19.94 -11.62
CA ASP A 43 -30.15 21.12 -10.89
C ASP A 43 -29.51 21.16 -9.50
N MET A 44 -28.43 21.92 -9.36
CA MET A 44 -27.65 22.03 -8.12
C MET A 44 -28.37 22.83 -7.02
N GLU A 45 -29.32 23.70 -7.37
CA GLU A 45 -30.05 24.53 -6.41
C GLU A 45 -31.16 23.73 -5.73
N GLN A 46 -31.91 22.95 -6.51
CA GLN A 46 -32.99 22.10 -6.00
C GLN A 46 -32.51 20.73 -5.54
N GLU A 47 -31.24 20.39 -5.78
CA GLU A 47 -30.66 19.07 -5.58
C GLU A 47 -31.44 17.94 -6.30
N LEU A 48 -31.87 18.22 -7.54
CA LEU A 48 -32.67 17.32 -8.39
C LEU A 48 -31.97 17.06 -9.73
N LEU A 49 -32.38 15.98 -10.40
CA LEU A 49 -31.98 15.67 -11.77
C LEU A 49 -33.18 15.63 -12.72
N HIS A 50 -32.95 16.05 -13.95
CA HIS A 50 -33.82 15.74 -15.09
C HIS A 50 -33.39 14.40 -15.71
N GLY A 51 -33.99 13.30 -15.25
CA GLY A 51 -33.69 11.96 -15.75
C GLY A 51 -34.56 11.57 -16.93
N THR A 52 -33.97 10.89 -17.92
CA THR A 52 -34.68 10.34 -19.08
C THR A 52 -34.87 8.84 -18.90
N PHE A 53 -36.13 8.39 -18.94
CA PHE A 53 -36.55 7.00 -18.69
C PHE A 53 -37.12 6.35 -19.95
N PRO A 54 -36.86 5.04 -20.17
CA PRO A 54 -37.57 4.26 -21.17
C PRO A 54 -38.99 3.94 -20.69
N GLU A 55 -40.00 4.34 -21.46
CA GLU A 55 -41.41 4.01 -21.23
C GLU A 55 -42.03 3.43 -22.51
N GLY A 56 -42.05 2.10 -22.60
CA GLY A 56 -42.43 1.40 -23.83
C GLY A 56 -41.45 1.76 -24.95
N ASN A 57 -41.97 2.35 -26.04
CA ASN A 57 -41.17 2.79 -27.18
C ASN A 57 -40.82 4.30 -27.13
N ALA A 58 -41.10 4.98 -26.02
CA ALA A 58 -40.87 6.42 -25.87
C ALA A 58 -39.84 6.70 -24.77
N TRP A 59 -39.18 7.85 -24.90
CA TRP A 59 -38.33 8.42 -23.86
C TRP A 59 -39.10 9.52 -23.13
N VAL A 60 -39.15 9.44 -21.80
CA VAL A 60 -39.86 10.40 -20.97
C VAL A 60 -38.90 11.04 -19.99
N GLN A 61 -38.87 12.38 -19.98
CA GLN A 61 -38.11 13.12 -18.99
C GLN A 61 -38.93 13.36 -17.72
N ARG A 62 -38.29 13.15 -16.58
CA ARG A 62 -38.89 13.33 -15.25
C ARG A 62 -37.90 14.01 -14.32
N LYS A 63 -38.39 14.87 -13.43
CA LYS A 63 -37.61 15.34 -12.29
C LYS A 63 -37.52 14.22 -11.25
N VAL A 64 -36.31 13.87 -10.84
CA VAL A 64 -36.02 12.79 -9.90
C VAL A 64 -35.00 13.24 -8.86
N PRO A 65 -34.97 12.63 -7.65
CA PRO A 65 -33.89 12.86 -6.70
C PRO A 65 -32.54 12.40 -7.28
N LEU A 66 -31.45 12.76 -6.58
CA LEU A 66 -30.13 12.23 -6.89
C LEU A 66 -30.14 10.68 -6.86
N PRO A 67 -29.44 10.00 -7.79
CA PRO A 67 -29.42 8.54 -7.83
C PRO A 67 -28.63 7.97 -6.65
N ASP A 68 -28.83 6.69 -6.38
CA ASP A 68 -28.06 5.97 -5.35
C ASP A 68 -26.60 5.78 -5.80
N VAL A 69 -26.37 5.72 -7.12
CA VAL A 69 -25.05 5.58 -7.76
C VAL A 69 -25.10 6.11 -9.18
N VAL A 70 -23.98 6.68 -9.64
CA VAL A 70 -23.77 7.09 -11.02
C VAL A 70 -22.90 6.06 -11.74
N LEU A 71 -23.45 5.46 -12.79
CA LEU A 71 -22.70 4.68 -13.77
C LEU A 71 -22.20 5.65 -14.85
N ASN A 72 -20.96 6.10 -14.74
CA ASN A 72 -20.42 7.13 -15.62
C ASN A 72 -19.62 6.54 -16.79
N GLU A 73 -20.17 6.67 -18.00
CA GLU A 73 -19.55 6.15 -19.21
C GLU A 73 -18.54 7.15 -19.79
N ALA A 74 -17.30 6.71 -20.00
CA ALA A 74 -16.20 7.53 -20.52
C ALA A 74 -15.91 8.79 -19.66
N PRO A 75 -15.36 8.62 -18.44
CA PRO A 75 -15.04 9.73 -17.55
C PRO A 75 -14.07 10.74 -18.16
N GLU A 76 -14.28 12.02 -17.81
CA GLU A 76 -13.39 13.12 -18.19
C GLU A 76 -12.25 13.31 -17.18
N PRO A 77 -11.07 13.78 -17.63
CA PRO A 77 -10.01 14.25 -16.74
C PRO A 77 -10.55 15.30 -15.77
N VAL A 78 -10.07 15.30 -14.52
CA VAL A 78 -10.55 16.20 -13.45
C VAL A 78 -10.63 17.66 -13.91
N ASN A 79 -9.63 18.13 -14.65
CA ASN A 79 -9.54 19.50 -15.18
C ASN A 79 -10.57 19.82 -16.28
N ASN A 80 -11.18 18.81 -16.90
CA ASN A 80 -12.13 18.95 -18.00
C ASN A 80 -13.60 18.68 -17.58
N ARG A 81 -13.81 18.26 -16.32
CA ARG A 81 -15.14 17.97 -15.78
C ARG A 81 -15.94 19.26 -15.59
N PRO A 82 -17.24 19.27 -15.93
CA PRO A 82 -18.10 20.40 -15.60
C PRO A 82 -18.28 20.52 -14.08
N GLU A 83 -18.52 21.75 -13.60
CA GLU A 83 -18.68 22.02 -12.16
C GLU A 83 -19.82 21.20 -11.52
N CYS A 84 -20.93 21.02 -12.25
CA CYS A 84 -22.06 20.23 -11.80
C CYS A 84 -21.71 18.75 -11.56
N GLU A 85 -20.79 18.18 -12.33
CA GLU A 85 -20.30 16.81 -12.08
C GLU A 85 -19.48 16.77 -10.79
N ASN A 86 -18.59 17.74 -10.57
CA ASN A 86 -17.81 17.82 -9.33
C ASN A 86 -18.72 18.02 -8.10
N TRP A 87 -19.79 18.79 -8.25
CA TRP A 87 -20.82 18.95 -7.23
C TRP A 87 -21.55 17.63 -6.94
N LEU A 88 -21.86 16.85 -7.98
CA LEU A 88 -22.55 15.56 -7.86
C LEU A 88 -21.66 14.48 -7.24
N ARG A 89 -20.38 14.40 -7.63
CA ARG A 89 -19.38 13.44 -7.07
C ARG A 89 -19.19 13.57 -5.56
N ARG A 90 -19.41 14.77 -4.99
CA ARG A 90 -19.37 14.99 -3.53
C ARG A 90 -20.61 14.43 -2.80
N ARG A 91 -21.65 14.03 -3.54
CA ARG A 91 -22.96 13.62 -3.01
C ARG A 91 -23.32 12.18 -3.36
N VAL A 92 -23.01 11.74 -4.56
CA VAL A 92 -23.37 10.44 -5.09
C VAL A 92 -22.10 9.69 -5.52
N PRO A 93 -21.97 8.39 -5.23
CA PRO A 93 -20.81 7.62 -5.68
C PRO A 93 -20.83 7.35 -7.18
N PHE A 94 -19.64 7.29 -7.77
CA PHE A 94 -19.43 7.02 -9.20
C PHE A 94 -18.72 5.67 -9.36
N THR A 95 -19.01 4.94 -10.44
CA THR A 95 -18.43 3.61 -10.67
C THR A 95 -17.04 3.66 -11.28
N THR A 96 -16.79 4.59 -12.20
CA THR A 96 -15.65 4.53 -13.11
C THR A 96 -14.71 5.73 -12.91
N TYR A 97 -13.41 5.44 -12.80
CA TYR A 97 -12.35 6.43 -12.58
C TYR A 97 -11.24 6.27 -13.61
N LEU A 98 -10.61 7.39 -13.99
CA LEU A 98 -9.48 7.36 -14.92
C LEU A 98 -8.24 6.75 -14.28
N ILE A 99 -7.55 5.90 -15.04
CA ILE A 99 -6.27 5.30 -14.68
C ILE A 99 -5.13 5.93 -15.50
N HIS A 100 -3.89 5.67 -15.09
CA HIS A 100 -2.68 6.12 -15.80
C HIS A 100 -2.53 5.44 -17.17
N GLY A 101 -1.59 5.95 -17.98
CA GLY A 101 -1.30 5.46 -19.33
C GLY A 101 -0.59 4.12 -19.36
N LYS A 102 -0.41 3.59 -20.57
CA LYS A 102 0.14 2.25 -20.83
C LYS A 102 1.51 2.06 -20.18
N TYR A 103 2.39 3.05 -20.28
CA TYR A 103 3.72 3.02 -19.67
C TYR A 103 3.65 2.90 -18.15
N ASP A 104 2.86 3.78 -17.51
CA ASP A 104 2.76 3.84 -16.06
C ASP A 104 2.10 2.59 -15.49
N ILE A 105 1.13 2.01 -16.21
CA ILE A 105 0.53 0.72 -15.86
C ILE A 105 1.57 -0.40 -15.90
N GLN A 106 2.42 -0.47 -16.92
CA GLN A 106 3.49 -1.45 -16.96
C GLN A 106 4.49 -1.25 -15.81
N LYS A 107 4.86 -0.01 -15.50
CA LYS A 107 5.73 0.29 -14.35
C LYS A 107 5.13 -0.13 -13.01
N LYS A 108 3.80 -0.10 -12.86
CA LYS A 108 3.10 -0.59 -11.67
C LYS A 108 3.09 -2.12 -11.54
N LEU A 109 3.30 -2.84 -12.64
CA LEU A 109 3.38 -4.30 -12.66
C LEU A 109 4.82 -4.83 -12.44
N ASP A 110 5.83 -4.02 -12.73
CA ASP A 110 7.24 -4.32 -12.48
C ASP A 110 7.60 -4.15 -10.98
N PRO A 111 8.41 -5.04 -10.36
CA PRO A 111 9.02 -6.25 -10.92
C PRO A 111 8.17 -7.52 -10.80
N LEU A 112 6.99 -7.45 -10.17
CA LEU A 112 6.18 -8.63 -9.83
C LEU A 112 5.80 -9.49 -11.04
N PHE A 113 5.62 -8.89 -12.21
CA PHE A 113 5.21 -9.58 -13.44
C PHE A 113 6.26 -9.48 -14.55
N LYS A 114 7.53 -9.22 -14.23
CA LYS A 114 8.59 -8.94 -15.21
C LYS A 114 8.65 -9.94 -16.37
N ASP A 115 8.50 -11.24 -16.10
CA ASP A 115 8.55 -12.32 -17.11
C ASP A 115 7.34 -12.35 -18.06
N HIS A 116 6.31 -11.56 -17.76
CA HIS A 116 5.11 -11.39 -18.58
C HIS A 116 4.99 -9.98 -19.15
N LEU A 117 5.95 -9.07 -18.92
CA LEU A 117 5.91 -7.73 -19.47
C LEU A 117 6.69 -7.67 -20.78
N ILE A 118 6.08 -7.09 -21.82
CA ILE A 118 6.82 -6.72 -23.01
C ILE A 118 7.73 -5.51 -22.68
N PRO A 119 9.02 -5.51 -23.05
CA PRO A 119 9.89 -4.36 -22.82
C PRO A 119 9.25 -3.08 -23.34
N THR A 120 9.12 -2.07 -22.49
CA THR A 120 8.40 -0.83 -22.80
C THR A 120 9.15 0.39 -22.29
N GLU A 121 9.43 1.31 -23.19
CA GLU A 121 10.06 2.60 -22.89
C GLU A 121 9.21 3.76 -23.39
N ARG A 122 9.36 4.94 -22.78
CA ARG A 122 8.84 6.18 -23.37
C ARG A 122 9.79 6.57 -24.52
N LEU A 123 9.22 7.01 -25.64
CA LEU A 123 9.99 7.58 -26.75
C LEU A 123 10.47 8.98 -26.34
N GLN A 124 11.75 9.14 -26.00
CA GLN A 124 12.33 10.41 -25.54
C GLN A 124 13.15 11.10 -26.62
N ASP A 125 13.95 10.34 -27.37
CA ASP A 125 14.79 10.86 -28.45
C ASP A 125 15.18 9.78 -29.47
N LEU A 126 15.79 10.21 -30.58
CA LEU A 126 16.22 9.34 -31.67
C LEU A 126 17.34 8.38 -31.27
N ASN A 127 18.29 8.79 -30.44
CA ASN A 127 19.41 7.92 -30.05
C ASN A 127 18.92 6.79 -29.15
N GLN A 128 18.04 7.10 -28.19
CA GLN A 128 17.36 6.10 -27.37
C GLN A 128 16.58 5.12 -28.26
N PHE A 129 15.80 5.64 -29.23
CA PHE A 129 15.05 4.81 -30.16
C PHE A 129 15.96 3.86 -30.96
N LEU A 130 17.07 4.37 -31.51
CA LEU A 130 18.02 3.57 -32.29
C LEU A 130 18.71 2.51 -31.44
N ALA A 131 19.09 2.84 -30.21
CA ALA A 131 19.65 1.87 -29.27
C ALA A 131 18.64 0.74 -28.96
N PHE A 132 17.37 1.10 -28.77
CA PHE A 132 16.29 0.13 -28.56
C PHE A 132 16.05 -0.73 -29.81
N LEU A 133 16.11 -0.14 -31.01
CA LEU A 133 15.97 -0.83 -32.28
C LEU A 133 17.12 -1.81 -32.57
N ASP A 134 18.35 -1.43 -32.26
CA ASP A 134 19.53 -2.29 -32.44
C ASP A 134 19.47 -3.55 -31.55
N VAL A 135 18.77 -3.47 -30.40
CA VAL A 135 18.54 -4.62 -29.51
C VAL A 135 17.37 -5.51 -29.96
N HIS A 136 16.31 -4.92 -30.53
CA HIS A 136 15.03 -5.60 -30.74
C HIS A 136 14.66 -5.87 -32.22
N GLU A 137 15.51 -5.50 -33.18
CA GLU A 137 15.38 -5.68 -34.64
C GLU A 137 14.21 -4.92 -35.30
N GLU A 138 13.00 -5.02 -34.76
CA GLU A 138 11.80 -4.29 -35.19
C GLU A 138 11.06 -3.72 -33.97
N VAL A 139 10.78 -2.41 -34.01
CA VAL A 139 10.21 -1.66 -32.89
C VAL A 139 8.87 -1.09 -33.29
N LEU A 140 7.86 -1.33 -32.46
CA LEU A 140 6.55 -0.71 -32.54
C LEU A 140 6.53 0.58 -31.74
N VAL A 141 6.03 1.65 -32.36
CA VAL A 141 5.76 2.93 -31.69
C VAL A 141 4.25 3.14 -31.64
N LYS A 142 3.74 3.48 -30.46
CA LYS A 142 2.31 3.81 -30.27
C LYS A 142 2.11 4.90 -29.22
N PRO A 143 1.00 5.65 -29.27
CA PRO A 143 0.64 6.57 -28.20
C PRO A 143 0.41 5.84 -26.87
N ASP A 144 0.94 6.42 -25.80
CA ASP A 144 0.74 6.08 -24.39
C ASP A 144 -0.73 6.25 -23.99
N GLN A 145 -1.39 7.27 -24.57
CA GLN A 145 -2.80 7.57 -24.42
C GLN A 145 -3.47 7.72 -25.80
N GLY A 146 -4.63 7.11 -25.98
CA GLY A 146 -5.39 7.21 -27.23
C GLY A 146 -6.10 5.92 -27.64
N ARG A 147 -7.06 6.04 -28.57
CA ARG A 147 -7.88 4.94 -29.09
C ARG A 147 -7.77 4.87 -30.62
N ARG A 148 -7.98 3.68 -31.20
CA ARG A 148 -8.20 3.41 -32.65
C ARG A 148 -6.96 3.24 -33.56
N GLY A 149 -5.74 3.24 -33.03
CA GLY A 149 -4.56 2.70 -33.73
C GLY A 149 -4.09 3.45 -34.99
N ASN A 150 -4.48 4.71 -35.19
CA ASN A 150 -4.10 5.48 -36.39
C ASN A 150 -2.66 6.01 -36.36
N SER A 151 -2.06 6.12 -35.17
CA SER A 151 -0.69 6.61 -34.96
C SER A 151 0.28 5.49 -34.56
N ILE A 152 0.00 4.24 -34.95
CA ILE A 152 0.84 3.08 -34.66
C ILE A 152 1.64 2.72 -35.91
N PHE A 153 2.94 2.57 -35.76
CA PHE A 153 3.84 2.16 -36.83
C PHE A 153 4.94 1.23 -36.28
N THR A 154 5.57 0.46 -37.16
CA THR A 154 6.80 -0.28 -36.85
C THR A 154 7.97 0.26 -37.64
N VAL A 155 9.17 0.13 -37.07
CA VAL A 155 10.43 0.43 -37.75
C VAL A 155 11.33 -0.78 -37.64
N LYS A 156 11.84 -1.25 -38.77
CA LYS A 156 12.83 -2.33 -38.85
C LYS A 156 14.11 -1.83 -39.51
N LYS A 157 15.27 -2.18 -38.99
CA LYS A 157 16.56 -1.90 -39.63
C LYS A 157 16.93 -3.06 -40.57
N ILE A 158 17.25 -2.74 -41.83
CA ILE A 158 17.74 -3.68 -42.83
C ILE A 158 18.95 -3.04 -43.51
N ASP A 159 20.13 -3.61 -43.26
CA ASP A 159 21.42 -3.02 -43.64
C ASP A 159 21.53 -1.56 -43.15
N ASP A 160 21.76 -0.62 -44.07
CA ASP A 160 21.89 0.82 -43.79
C ASP A 160 20.56 1.60 -43.95
N ARG A 161 19.43 0.91 -44.11
CA ARG A 161 18.11 1.52 -44.31
C ARG A 161 17.10 1.08 -43.27
N TYR A 162 16.05 1.89 -43.12
CA TYR A 162 14.95 1.66 -42.19
C TYR A 162 13.66 1.41 -42.98
N VAL A 163 12.94 0.36 -42.61
CA VAL A 163 11.61 0.06 -43.14
C VAL A 163 10.59 0.57 -42.12
N TRP A 164 9.87 1.62 -42.48
CA TRP A 164 8.76 2.14 -41.69
C TRP A 164 7.47 1.54 -42.22
N ARG A 165 6.71 0.86 -41.36
CA ARG A 165 5.41 0.28 -41.70
C ARG A 165 4.31 0.94 -40.91
N GLN A 166 3.29 1.42 -41.61
CA GLN A 166 2.10 1.97 -40.98
C GLN A 166 0.88 1.43 -41.73
N GLN A 167 0.01 0.73 -41.01
CA GLN A 167 -1.13 0.02 -41.62
C GLN A 167 -0.63 -1.00 -42.66
N ASN A 168 -1.00 -0.82 -43.93
CA ASN A 168 -0.64 -1.71 -45.04
C ASN A 168 0.43 -1.08 -45.96
N GLU A 169 1.00 0.07 -45.56
CA GLU A 169 2.03 0.77 -46.32
C GLU A 169 3.40 0.56 -45.68
N ALA A 170 4.41 0.34 -46.52
CA ALA A 170 5.81 0.24 -46.12
C ALA A 170 6.64 1.22 -46.95
N ILE A 171 7.40 2.07 -46.26
CA ILE A 171 8.32 3.03 -46.88
C ILE A 171 9.75 2.74 -46.43
N TRP A 172 10.69 2.91 -47.36
CA TRP A 172 12.13 2.76 -47.09
C TRP A 172 12.74 4.12 -46.86
N LEU A 173 13.42 4.27 -45.72
CA LEU A 173 13.98 5.52 -45.24
C LEU A 173 15.49 5.38 -45.05
N ASP A 174 16.21 6.46 -45.30
CA ASP A 174 17.55 6.64 -44.75
C ASP A 174 17.45 7.22 -43.32
N TYR A 175 18.60 7.48 -42.69
CA TYR A 175 18.65 8.05 -41.34
C TYR A 175 17.91 9.39 -41.25
N SER A 176 18.09 10.27 -42.24
CA SER A 176 17.49 11.60 -42.25
C SER A 176 15.96 11.53 -42.35
N GLY A 177 15.43 10.66 -43.21
CA GLY A 177 14.00 10.44 -43.35
C GLY A 177 13.36 9.81 -42.11
N LEU A 178 14.06 8.86 -41.47
CA LEU A 178 13.61 8.30 -40.18
C LEU A 178 13.56 9.38 -39.10
N GLN A 179 14.59 10.22 -39.02
CA GLN A 179 14.65 11.32 -38.06
C GLN A 179 13.48 12.30 -38.24
N GLU A 180 13.16 12.68 -39.48
CA GLU A 180 12.04 13.59 -39.78
C GLU A 180 10.69 13.02 -39.31
N LEU A 181 10.38 11.76 -39.66
CA LEU A 181 9.12 11.13 -39.27
C LEU A 181 9.02 10.86 -37.76
N LEU A 182 10.14 10.50 -37.11
CA LEU A 182 10.14 10.31 -35.65
C LEU A 182 9.99 11.64 -34.89
N GLN A 183 10.46 12.76 -35.44
CA GLN A 183 10.27 14.08 -34.83
C GLN A 183 8.79 14.45 -34.70
N GLU A 184 7.93 14.04 -35.64
CA GLU A 184 6.49 14.20 -35.51
C GLU A 184 5.91 13.39 -34.34
N GLY A 185 6.41 12.17 -34.13
CA GLY A 185 6.04 11.31 -32.99
C GLY A 185 6.54 11.82 -31.64
N LEU A 186 7.73 12.44 -31.61
CA LEU A 186 8.31 13.10 -30.45
C LEU A 186 7.56 14.38 -30.08
N ALA A 187 7.10 15.16 -31.07
CA ALA A 187 6.34 16.39 -30.85
C ALA A 187 4.99 16.16 -30.15
N GLN A 188 4.45 14.94 -30.21
CA GLN A 188 3.19 14.56 -29.56
C GLN A 188 3.35 14.17 -28.06
N ASN A 189 4.56 14.27 -27.49
CA ASN A 189 4.91 14.19 -26.06
C ASN A 189 4.30 13.02 -25.25
N SER A 190 3.94 11.90 -25.88
CA SER A 190 3.28 10.80 -25.19
C SER A 190 3.37 9.45 -25.92
N SER A 191 4.43 9.18 -26.67
CA SER A 191 4.59 7.88 -27.35
C SER A 191 5.42 6.88 -26.52
N ILE A 192 5.13 5.60 -26.68
CA ILE A 192 5.91 4.49 -26.13
C ILE A 192 6.46 3.61 -27.24
N ILE A 193 7.56 2.94 -26.94
CA ILE A 193 8.23 1.99 -27.83
C ILE A 193 8.22 0.60 -27.20
N GLN A 194 7.95 -0.41 -28.02
CA GLN A 194 7.91 -1.82 -27.64
C GLN A 194 8.54 -2.67 -28.76
N PRO A 195 9.19 -3.81 -28.45
CA PRO A 195 9.57 -4.78 -29.48
C PRO A 195 8.33 -5.23 -30.25
N TYR A 196 8.45 -5.35 -31.57
CA TYR A 196 7.37 -5.87 -32.40
C TYR A 196 7.42 -7.40 -32.44
N LEU A 197 6.56 -8.05 -31.65
CA LEU A 197 6.51 -9.51 -31.49
C LEU A 197 5.12 -10.06 -31.87
N PRO A 198 4.73 -10.04 -33.15
CA PRO A 198 3.39 -10.47 -33.53
C PRO A 198 3.20 -11.97 -33.31
N CYS A 199 2.07 -12.34 -32.72
CA CYS A 199 1.54 -13.71 -32.81
C CYS A 199 0.79 -13.81 -34.15
N LEU A 200 1.07 -14.80 -34.98
CA LEU A 200 0.53 -14.91 -36.33
C LEU A 200 -0.32 -16.18 -36.50
N THR A 201 -1.41 -16.07 -37.27
CA THR A 201 -2.12 -17.24 -37.80
C THR A 201 -1.30 -17.94 -38.89
N GLU A 202 -1.75 -19.14 -39.30
CA GLU A 202 -1.19 -19.83 -40.48
C GLU A 202 -1.27 -18.98 -41.77
N MET A 203 -2.22 -18.05 -41.84
CA MET A 203 -2.41 -17.13 -42.97
C MET A 203 -1.61 -15.82 -42.82
N GLY A 204 -0.77 -15.69 -41.79
CA GLY A 204 0.05 -14.49 -41.55
C GLY A 204 -0.70 -13.32 -40.93
N GLU A 205 -1.89 -13.53 -40.36
CA GLU A 205 -2.67 -12.48 -39.73
C GLU A 205 -2.25 -12.30 -38.27
N VAL A 206 -2.09 -11.05 -37.82
CA VAL A 206 -1.71 -10.73 -36.43
C VAL A 206 -2.87 -11.06 -35.48
N VAL A 207 -2.55 -11.73 -34.36
CA VAL A 207 -3.47 -12.11 -33.30
C VAL A 207 -3.04 -11.50 -31.98
N ASP A 208 -4.00 -10.91 -31.27
CA ASP A 208 -3.88 -10.62 -29.84
C ASP A 208 -5.12 -11.12 -29.09
N PHE A 209 -4.98 -11.33 -27.79
CA PHE A 209 -6.04 -11.79 -26.92
C PHE A 209 -6.48 -10.67 -25.99
N ARG A 210 -7.76 -10.27 -26.12
CA ARG A 210 -8.42 -9.37 -25.19
C ARG A 210 -9.03 -10.18 -24.06
N ILE A 211 -8.69 -9.82 -22.83
CA ILE A 211 -9.30 -10.31 -21.61
C ILE A 211 -10.04 -9.13 -20.99
N HIS A 212 -11.36 -9.17 -21.04
CA HIS A 212 -12.23 -8.20 -20.40
C HIS A 212 -12.65 -8.73 -19.03
N ILE A 213 -12.24 -8.02 -17.98
CA ILE A 213 -12.57 -8.32 -16.60
C ILE A 213 -13.32 -7.13 -15.99
N GLN A 214 -14.27 -7.43 -15.11
CA GLN A 214 -15.06 -6.44 -14.40
C GLN A 214 -15.18 -6.84 -12.93
N ARG A 215 -15.44 -5.87 -12.07
CA ARG A 215 -15.91 -6.17 -10.73
C ARG A 215 -17.34 -6.66 -10.77
N ASP A 216 -17.64 -7.67 -9.96
CA ASP A 216 -18.99 -8.19 -9.78
C ASP A 216 -19.75 -7.45 -8.66
N GLY A 217 -20.96 -7.92 -8.35
CA GLY A 217 -21.79 -7.39 -7.27
C GLY A 217 -21.25 -7.61 -5.85
N THR A 218 -20.13 -8.31 -5.70
CA THR A 218 -19.36 -8.42 -4.44
C THR A 218 -18.15 -7.50 -4.42
N GLY A 219 -17.88 -6.79 -5.52
CA GLY A 219 -16.69 -5.98 -5.71
C GLY A 219 -15.45 -6.78 -6.08
N ARG A 220 -15.55 -8.06 -6.47
CA ARG A 220 -14.40 -8.90 -6.89
C ARG A 220 -14.20 -8.87 -8.39
N TRP A 221 -12.94 -8.97 -8.82
CA TRP A 221 -12.61 -9.19 -10.23
C TRP A 221 -13.18 -10.51 -10.73
N ALA A 222 -13.89 -10.47 -11.85
CA ALA A 222 -14.40 -11.63 -12.55
C ALA A 222 -14.15 -11.50 -14.06
N LEU A 223 -13.88 -12.63 -14.71
CA LEU A 223 -13.83 -12.69 -16.16
C LEU A 223 -15.22 -12.37 -16.73
N THR A 224 -15.29 -11.37 -17.60
CA THR A 224 -16.50 -11.04 -18.36
C THR A 224 -16.47 -11.68 -19.73
N LYS A 225 -15.36 -11.51 -20.46
CA LYS A 225 -15.17 -12.12 -21.78
C LYS A 225 -13.69 -12.25 -22.11
N MET A 226 -13.32 -13.37 -22.72
CA MET A 226 -12.00 -13.59 -23.32
C MET A 226 -12.19 -13.87 -24.81
N TYR A 227 -11.45 -13.18 -25.67
CA TYR A 227 -11.54 -13.36 -27.12
C TYR A 227 -10.26 -12.98 -27.83
N ALA A 228 -10.03 -13.63 -28.97
CA ALA A 228 -8.96 -13.28 -29.88
C ALA A 228 -9.43 -12.20 -30.87
N ARG A 229 -8.53 -11.28 -31.19
CA ARG A 229 -8.70 -10.27 -32.22
C ARG A 229 -7.71 -10.57 -33.32
N THR A 230 -8.20 -10.66 -34.55
CA THR A 230 -7.38 -10.95 -35.73
C THR A 230 -7.33 -9.72 -36.63
N GLY A 231 -6.13 -9.30 -37.02
CA GLY A 231 -5.93 -8.22 -37.98
C GLY A 231 -6.33 -8.64 -39.39
N ILE A 232 -6.50 -7.67 -40.28
CA ILE A 232 -6.54 -7.96 -41.71
C ILE A 232 -5.15 -8.43 -42.17
N THR A 233 -5.08 -9.23 -43.23
CA THR A 233 -3.81 -9.64 -43.85
C THR A 233 -2.92 -8.42 -44.13
N ASP A 234 -1.62 -8.56 -43.89
CA ASP A 234 -0.58 -7.52 -43.98
C ASP A 234 -0.69 -6.35 -42.98
N SER A 235 -1.63 -6.38 -42.04
CA SER A 235 -1.69 -5.38 -40.97
C SER A 235 -0.64 -5.64 -39.89
N ILE A 236 -0.03 -4.57 -39.39
CA ILE A 236 0.87 -4.62 -38.23
C ILE A 236 0.14 -4.78 -36.88
N ILE A 237 -1.19 -4.66 -36.84
CA ILE A 237 -1.99 -4.76 -35.61
C ILE A 237 -3.32 -5.48 -35.84
N SER A 238 -3.81 -6.13 -34.80
CA SER A 238 -5.08 -6.86 -34.72
C SER A 238 -6.30 -5.96 -34.46
N ASN A 239 -6.46 -4.89 -35.24
CA ASN A 239 -7.47 -3.88 -34.97
C ASN A 239 -8.85 -4.20 -35.58
N ILE A 240 -9.79 -4.64 -34.72
CA ILE A 240 -11.20 -4.91 -35.08
C ILE A 240 -11.89 -3.69 -35.71
N SER A 241 -11.59 -2.47 -35.27
CA SER A 241 -12.30 -1.27 -35.76
C SER A 241 -12.05 -0.94 -37.23
N LYS A 242 -11.12 -1.66 -37.89
CA LYS A 242 -10.77 -1.51 -39.31
C LYS A 242 -11.09 -2.76 -40.14
N GLY A 243 -12.00 -3.61 -39.67
CA GLY A 243 -12.47 -4.81 -40.40
C GLY A 243 -11.82 -6.13 -39.99
N GLY A 244 -11.03 -6.14 -38.90
CA GLY A 244 -10.48 -7.36 -38.31
C GLY A 244 -11.56 -8.27 -37.68
N GLY A 245 -11.24 -9.55 -37.54
CA GLY A 245 -12.13 -10.57 -36.98
C GLY A 245 -12.10 -10.65 -35.44
N MET A 246 -13.18 -11.17 -34.86
CA MET A 246 -13.24 -11.57 -33.46
C MET A 246 -13.63 -13.04 -33.37
N GLU A 247 -12.91 -13.79 -32.54
CA GLU A 247 -13.17 -15.21 -32.29
C GLU A 247 -13.06 -15.53 -30.80
N ASP A 248 -13.73 -16.59 -30.36
CA ASP A 248 -13.53 -17.12 -29.02
C ASP A 248 -12.05 -17.49 -28.80
N ALA A 249 -11.51 -17.09 -27.64
CA ALA A 249 -10.09 -17.29 -27.35
C ALA A 249 -9.70 -18.76 -27.27
N ALA A 250 -10.59 -19.64 -26.78
CA ALA A 250 -10.29 -21.07 -26.68
C ALA A 250 -10.09 -21.68 -28.08
N ASN A 251 -10.95 -21.32 -29.03
CA ASN A 251 -10.85 -21.80 -30.42
C ASN A 251 -9.57 -21.30 -31.10
N MET A 252 -9.24 -20.02 -30.92
CA MET A 252 -7.99 -19.46 -31.45
C MET A 252 -6.76 -20.14 -30.83
N LEU A 253 -6.72 -20.28 -29.50
CA LEU A 253 -5.62 -20.96 -28.80
C LEU A 253 -5.48 -22.42 -29.24
N TYR A 254 -6.58 -23.13 -29.49
CA TYR A 254 -6.53 -24.50 -30.01
C TYR A 254 -5.91 -24.59 -31.40
N ARG A 255 -6.19 -23.60 -32.27
CA ARG A 255 -5.57 -23.54 -33.61
C ARG A 255 -4.09 -23.20 -33.55
N LEU A 256 -3.69 -22.23 -32.73
CA LEU A 256 -2.30 -21.75 -32.65
C LEU A 256 -1.40 -22.65 -31.77
N PHE A 257 -1.96 -23.21 -30.70
CA PHE A 257 -1.24 -23.94 -29.65
C PHE A 257 -2.02 -25.20 -29.21
N PRO A 258 -2.28 -26.17 -30.10
CA PRO A 258 -3.23 -27.26 -29.86
C PRO A 258 -2.93 -28.10 -28.61
N VAL A 259 -1.66 -28.23 -28.22
CA VAL A 259 -1.25 -29.00 -27.03
C VAL A 259 -1.41 -28.21 -25.72
N GLN A 260 -1.27 -26.88 -25.76
CA GLN A 260 -1.22 -26.02 -24.57
C GLN A 260 -2.46 -25.14 -24.40
N ALA A 261 -3.42 -25.20 -25.32
CA ALA A 261 -4.53 -24.26 -25.40
C ALA A 261 -5.31 -24.07 -24.08
N ASP A 262 -5.71 -25.17 -23.43
CA ASP A 262 -6.46 -25.11 -22.16
C ASP A 262 -5.61 -24.51 -21.03
N GLN A 263 -4.33 -24.87 -20.97
CA GLN A 263 -3.41 -24.36 -19.97
C GLN A 263 -3.20 -22.84 -20.16
N LEU A 264 -2.90 -22.41 -21.39
CA LEU A 264 -2.73 -21.00 -21.74
C LEU A 264 -3.99 -20.20 -21.40
N ARG A 265 -5.18 -20.71 -21.71
CA ARG A 265 -6.44 -20.03 -21.39
C ARG A 265 -6.59 -19.79 -19.89
N ILE A 266 -6.34 -20.81 -19.05
CA ILE A 266 -6.43 -20.72 -17.60
C ILE A 266 -5.35 -19.79 -17.03
N GLU A 267 -4.12 -19.88 -17.53
CA GLU A 267 -3.01 -19.03 -17.10
C GLU A 267 -3.27 -17.56 -17.44
N MET A 268 -3.77 -17.27 -18.65
CA MET A 268 -4.12 -15.92 -19.08
C MET A 268 -5.21 -15.29 -18.21
N GLU A 269 -6.27 -16.05 -17.87
CA GLU A 269 -7.33 -15.59 -16.98
C GLU A 269 -6.78 -15.26 -15.57
N ARG A 270 -6.01 -16.18 -14.98
CA ARG A 270 -5.40 -15.98 -13.65
C ARG A 270 -4.40 -14.82 -13.66
N LEU A 271 -3.60 -14.70 -14.72
CA LEU A 271 -2.62 -13.63 -14.89
C LEU A 271 -3.32 -12.26 -14.97
N ALA A 272 -4.39 -12.15 -15.76
CA ALA A 272 -5.17 -10.92 -15.89
C ALA A 272 -5.75 -10.48 -14.53
N ILE A 273 -6.37 -11.40 -13.77
CA ILE A 273 -6.94 -11.07 -12.45
C ILE A 273 -5.84 -10.61 -11.48
N ARG A 274 -4.70 -11.32 -11.42
CA ARG A 274 -3.58 -10.93 -10.54
C ARG A 274 -2.99 -9.57 -10.92
N MET A 275 -2.81 -9.32 -12.21
CA MET A 275 -2.32 -8.03 -12.71
C MET A 275 -3.31 -6.91 -12.41
N ALA A 276 -4.61 -7.14 -12.59
CA ALA A 276 -5.66 -6.17 -12.29
C ALA A 276 -5.69 -5.77 -10.81
N GLU A 277 -5.51 -6.74 -9.91
CA GLU A 277 -5.40 -6.47 -8.48
C GLU A 277 -4.14 -5.65 -8.17
N THR A 278 -2.98 -5.99 -8.74
CA THR A 278 -1.75 -5.19 -8.57
C THR A 278 -1.90 -3.78 -9.14
N ILE A 279 -2.54 -3.61 -10.29
CA ILE A 279 -2.85 -2.29 -10.86
C ILE A 279 -3.74 -1.51 -9.89
N ASN A 280 -4.81 -2.11 -9.38
CA ASN A 280 -5.75 -1.44 -8.48
C ASN A 280 -5.09 -0.97 -7.16
N ARG A 281 -4.09 -1.69 -6.63
CA ARG A 281 -3.39 -1.29 -5.41
C ARG A 281 -2.79 0.12 -5.51
N SER A 282 -2.42 0.56 -6.71
CA SER A 282 -1.87 1.89 -6.97
C SER A 282 -2.89 3.04 -7.01
N TYR A 283 -4.18 2.76 -6.83
CA TYR A 283 -5.25 3.75 -6.88
C TYR A 283 -6.02 3.80 -5.58
N SER A 284 -6.46 4.99 -5.17
CA SER A 284 -7.32 5.23 -4.01
C SER A 284 -8.77 4.79 -4.21
N PHE A 285 -9.09 4.22 -5.37
CA PHE A 285 -10.41 3.75 -5.76
C PHE A 285 -10.33 2.31 -6.31
N LEU A 286 -11.48 1.64 -6.35
CA LEU A 286 -11.65 0.39 -7.08
C LEU A 286 -11.92 0.69 -8.55
N ILE A 287 -11.09 0.14 -9.42
CA ILE A 287 -11.31 0.09 -10.86
C ILE A 287 -12.46 -0.89 -11.10
N ASP A 288 -13.44 -0.46 -11.88
CA ASP A 288 -14.66 -1.20 -12.20
C ASP A 288 -14.46 -2.22 -13.33
N GLU A 289 -13.69 -1.84 -14.36
CA GLU A 289 -13.45 -2.68 -15.52
C GLU A 289 -12.06 -2.48 -16.13
N LEU A 290 -11.49 -3.55 -16.68
CA LEU A 290 -10.25 -3.50 -17.47
C LEU A 290 -10.38 -4.40 -18.69
N GLY A 291 -10.11 -3.84 -19.86
CA GLY A 291 -9.79 -4.61 -21.06
C GLY A 291 -8.29 -4.72 -21.18
N MET A 292 -7.75 -5.92 -20.99
CA MET A 292 -6.32 -6.22 -21.02
C MET A 292 -5.95 -6.96 -22.29
N ASP A 293 -4.86 -6.55 -22.94
CA ASP A 293 -4.39 -7.09 -24.20
C ASP A 293 -3.12 -7.91 -23.99
N PHE A 294 -3.11 -9.12 -24.54
CA PHE A 294 -2.00 -10.06 -24.43
C PHE A 294 -1.64 -10.65 -25.80
N ILE A 295 -0.40 -11.10 -25.93
CA ILE A 295 0.04 -11.97 -27.02
C ILE A 295 0.65 -13.24 -26.43
N VAL A 296 0.69 -14.29 -27.25
CA VAL A 296 1.39 -15.53 -26.93
C VAL A 296 2.51 -15.69 -27.94
N THR A 297 3.76 -15.78 -27.47
CA THR A 297 4.91 -16.01 -28.35
C THR A 297 4.86 -17.43 -28.95
N PRO A 298 5.63 -17.73 -30.00
CA PRO A 298 5.73 -19.09 -30.53
C PRO A 298 6.19 -20.14 -29.50
N THR A 299 6.88 -19.72 -28.43
CA THR A 299 7.30 -20.61 -27.34
C THR A 299 6.21 -20.86 -26.30
N GLY A 300 5.04 -20.22 -26.42
CA GLY A 300 3.95 -20.30 -25.45
C GLY A 300 4.03 -19.26 -24.32
N GLN A 301 4.97 -18.31 -24.36
CA GLN A 301 5.07 -17.28 -23.33
C GLN A 301 3.97 -16.24 -23.50
N ILE A 302 3.23 -15.97 -22.42
CA ILE A 302 2.20 -14.92 -22.38
C ILE A 302 2.86 -13.58 -22.07
N LEU A 303 2.71 -12.61 -22.97
CA LEU A 303 3.20 -11.24 -22.78
C LEU A 303 2.02 -10.25 -22.74
N PHE A 304 2.02 -9.41 -21.71
CA PHE A 304 1.08 -8.31 -21.51
C PHE A 304 1.49 -7.11 -22.37
N LEU A 305 0.54 -6.59 -23.15
CA LEU A 305 0.75 -5.43 -24.01
C LEU A 305 0.30 -4.12 -23.35
N GLU A 306 -0.96 -4.10 -22.91
CA GLU A 306 -1.61 -2.91 -22.33
C GLU A 306 -2.91 -3.26 -21.60
N ALA A 307 -3.37 -2.34 -20.73
CA ALA A 307 -4.69 -2.39 -20.11
C ALA A 307 -5.39 -1.04 -20.29
N ASN A 308 -6.69 -1.08 -20.53
CA ASN A 308 -7.51 0.11 -20.74
C ASN A 308 -8.83 0.01 -19.96
N ILE A 309 -9.29 1.13 -19.42
CA ILE A 309 -10.66 1.31 -18.89
C ILE A 309 -11.66 1.61 -20.00
N SER A 310 -12.93 1.34 -19.74
CA SER A 310 -14.03 1.50 -20.72
C SER A 310 -13.68 0.88 -22.08
N PRO A 311 -13.37 -0.44 -22.13
CA PRO A 311 -13.03 -1.11 -23.37
C PRO A 311 -14.23 -1.16 -24.34
N GLN A 312 -13.94 -1.41 -25.61
CA GLN A 312 -14.99 -1.64 -26.61
C GLN A 312 -15.62 -3.02 -26.40
N THR A 313 -16.95 -3.09 -26.42
CA THR A 313 -17.70 -4.30 -26.04
C THR A 313 -18.80 -4.69 -27.02
N ARG A 314 -18.68 -4.27 -28.28
CA ARG A 314 -19.65 -4.49 -29.36
C ARG A 314 -20.20 -5.93 -29.49
N PHE A 315 -19.46 -6.95 -29.07
CA PHE A 315 -19.85 -8.35 -29.23
C PHE A 315 -20.25 -9.04 -27.92
N HIS A 316 -20.34 -8.28 -26.82
CA HIS A 316 -20.68 -8.79 -25.49
C HIS A 316 -21.28 -7.70 -24.58
N GLU A 317 -22.06 -6.76 -25.14
CA GLU A 317 -22.68 -5.66 -24.37
C GLU A 317 -23.58 -6.20 -23.24
N GLN A 318 -24.36 -7.25 -23.47
CA GLN A 318 -25.20 -7.85 -22.42
C GLN A 318 -24.38 -8.32 -21.21
N ALA A 319 -23.30 -9.08 -21.46
CA ALA A 319 -22.44 -9.58 -20.39
C ALA A 319 -21.77 -8.43 -19.62
N ARG A 320 -21.38 -7.36 -20.34
CA ARG A 320 -20.84 -6.15 -19.71
C ARG A 320 -21.88 -5.44 -18.85
N ALA A 321 -23.07 -5.22 -19.39
CA ALA A 321 -24.17 -4.54 -18.71
C ALA A 321 -24.57 -5.29 -17.43
N ALA A 322 -24.64 -6.61 -17.48
CA ALA A 322 -24.95 -7.44 -16.32
C ALA A 322 -23.99 -7.14 -15.15
N ARG A 323 -22.67 -7.19 -15.41
CA ARG A 323 -21.64 -6.88 -14.41
C ARG A 323 -21.63 -5.43 -13.98
N ALA A 324 -21.84 -4.49 -14.91
CA ALA A 324 -21.84 -3.06 -14.61
C ALA A 324 -22.99 -2.68 -13.66
N ILE A 325 -24.18 -3.26 -13.85
CA ILE A 325 -25.33 -3.07 -12.97
C ILE A 325 -25.09 -3.74 -11.60
N GLU A 326 -24.55 -4.96 -11.57
CA GLU A 326 -24.17 -5.63 -10.31
C GLU A 326 -23.19 -4.77 -9.49
N TYR A 327 -22.13 -4.28 -10.14
CA TYR A 327 -21.11 -3.46 -9.49
C TYR A 327 -21.64 -2.09 -9.04
N ALA A 328 -22.49 -1.44 -9.85
CA ALA A 328 -23.14 -0.19 -9.46
C ALA A 328 -23.96 -0.38 -8.17
N GLN A 329 -24.71 -1.47 -8.05
CA GLN A 329 -25.42 -1.79 -6.81
C GLN A 329 -24.50 -2.04 -5.61
N TYR A 330 -23.34 -2.66 -5.83
CA TYR A 330 -22.31 -2.81 -4.80
C TYR A 330 -21.77 -1.45 -4.34
N VAL A 331 -21.42 -0.56 -5.27
CA VAL A 331 -20.91 0.79 -4.97
C VAL A 331 -21.95 1.62 -4.21
N ALA A 332 -23.22 1.55 -4.62
CA ALA A 332 -24.33 2.21 -3.92
C ALA A 332 -24.46 1.78 -2.44
N LYS A 333 -24.13 0.52 -2.14
CA LYS A 333 -24.17 -0.03 -0.77
C LYS A 333 -22.93 0.32 0.05
N ALA A 334 -21.78 0.55 -0.58
CA ALA A 334 -20.52 0.78 0.10
C ALA A 334 -20.50 2.05 0.99
N GLY A 335 -21.29 3.07 0.63
CA GLY A 335 -21.46 4.28 1.43
C GLY A 335 -22.55 4.21 2.50
N GLN A 336 -23.19 3.06 2.68
CA GLN A 336 -24.23 2.89 3.70
C GLN A 336 -23.61 2.60 5.06
N ILE A 337 -24.31 3.03 6.12
CA ILE A 337 -23.92 2.76 7.51
C ILE A 337 -23.92 1.24 7.72
N ALA A 338 -22.81 0.70 8.24
CA ALA A 338 -22.75 -0.70 8.61
C ALA A 338 -23.68 -0.98 9.81
N PRO A 339 -24.38 -2.13 9.84
CA PRO A 339 -25.20 -2.50 10.99
C PRO A 339 -24.37 -2.86 12.24
N HIS A 340 -23.07 -3.10 12.05
CA HIS A 340 -22.10 -3.44 13.08
C HIS A 340 -21.01 -2.37 13.17
N PRO A 341 -20.34 -2.22 14.33
CA PRO A 341 -19.26 -1.26 14.50
C PRO A 341 -18.13 -1.49 13.51
N VAL A 342 -17.56 -0.41 12.99
CA VAL A 342 -16.50 -0.45 11.99
C VAL A 342 -15.19 0.01 12.58
N ILE A 343 -14.20 -0.89 12.61
CA ILE A 343 -12.83 -0.61 13.02
C ILE A 343 -11.96 -0.59 11.77
N ALA A 344 -11.25 0.51 11.55
CA ALA A 344 -10.27 0.60 10.48
C ALA A 344 -8.85 0.72 11.04
N MET A 345 -7.95 -0.17 10.61
CA MET A 345 -6.54 -0.05 10.95
C MET A 345 -5.81 0.83 9.92
N LEU A 346 -5.36 2.01 10.34
CA LEU A 346 -4.53 2.89 9.52
C LEU A 346 -3.07 2.44 9.62
N THR A 347 -2.48 2.06 8.50
CA THR A 347 -1.11 1.53 8.40
C THR A 347 -0.34 2.17 7.24
N ASN A 348 0.95 1.85 7.07
CA ASN A 348 1.67 2.13 5.84
C ASN A 348 1.34 1.09 4.74
N ASP A 349 1.88 1.29 3.54
CA ASP A 349 1.69 0.41 2.37
C ASP A 349 2.14 -1.05 2.63
N HIS A 350 3.07 -1.25 3.57
CA HIS A 350 3.54 -2.56 4.03
C HIS A 350 2.88 -2.97 5.34
N CYS A 351 1.56 -3.16 5.30
CA CYS A 351 0.79 -3.64 6.44
C CYS A 351 1.39 -4.92 7.06
N ASP A 352 1.52 -4.95 8.39
CA ASP A 352 1.76 -6.18 9.14
C ASP A 352 0.52 -7.08 9.01
N LYS A 353 0.59 -8.03 8.07
CA LYS A 353 -0.52 -8.92 7.75
C LYS A 353 -0.88 -9.86 8.90
N GLN A 354 0.09 -10.28 9.71
CA GLN A 354 -0.16 -11.17 10.83
C GLN A 354 -0.97 -10.43 11.90
N LEU A 355 -0.59 -9.19 12.22
CA LEU A 355 -1.35 -8.34 13.13
C LEU A 355 -2.72 -7.97 12.59
N ALA A 356 -2.82 -7.59 11.31
CA ALA A 356 -4.10 -7.29 10.69
C ALA A 356 -5.04 -8.50 10.73
N THR A 357 -4.51 -9.71 10.50
CA THR A 357 -5.30 -10.96 10.52
C THR A 357 -5.79 -11.26 11.94
N ALA A 358 -4.93 -11.12 12.94
CA ALA A 358 -5.32 -11.25 14.34
C ALA A 358 -6.41 -10.23 14.73
N CYS A 359 -6.28 -8.97 14.27
CA CYS A 359 -7.27 -7.93 14.47
C CYS A 359 -8.61 -8.26 13.80
N ALA A 360 -8.59 -8.79 12.57
CA ALA A 360 -9.80 -9.21 11.87
C ALA A 360 -10.55 -10.33 12.63
N TYR A 361 -9.83 -11.34 13.12
CA TYR A 361 -10.43 -12.41 13.93
C TYR A 361 -10.99 -11.88 15.26
N SER A 362 -10.25 -11.02 15.96
CA SER A 362 -10.70 -10.40 17.22
C SER A 362 -11.91 -9.48 17.02
N ALA A 363 -11.97 -8.74 15.91
CA ALA A 363 -13.12 -7.92 15.54
C ALA A 363 -14.35 -8.77 15.21
N LYS A 364 -14.18 -9.85 14.45
CA LYS A 364 -15.26 -10.81 14.17
C LYS A 364 -15.82 -11.43 15.45
N TRP A 365 -14.95 -11.78 16.41
CA TRP A 365 -15.37 -12.25 17.74
C TRP A 365 -16.15 -11.19 18.53
N SER A 366 -15.87 -9.91 18.29
CA SER A 366 -16.52 -8.77 18.94
C SER A 366 -17.74 -8.24 18.15
N ASP A 367 -18.23 -8.98 17.16
CA ASP A 367 -19.33 -8.59 16.27
C ASP A 367 -19.09 -7.22 15.58
N ALA A 368 -17.86 -7.00 15.11
CA ALA A 368 -17.42 -5.78 14.45
C ALA A 368 -16.83 -6.06 13.06
N VAL A 369 -17.01 -5.10 12.15
CA VAL A 369 -16.37 -5.08 10.83
C VAL A 369 -14.94 -4.57 10.99
N PHE A 370 -13.99 -5.24 10.35
CA PHE A 370 -12.59 -4.84 10.33
C PHE A 370 -12.05 -4.76 8.92
N TYR A 371 -11.29 -3.71 8.64
CA TYR A 371 -10.42 -3.62 7.48
C TYR A 371 -9.18 -2.83 7.84
N TYR A 372 -8.11 -2.99 7.06
CA TYR A 372 -6.98 -2.07 7.13
C TYR A 372 -6.92 -1.20 5.87
N PHE A 373 -6.27 -0.06 5.95
CA PHE A 373 -6.05 0.84 4.82
C PHE A 373 -4.76 1.66 5.02
N ALA A 374 -4.19 2.11 3.91
CA ALA A 374 -3.07 3.05 3.88
C ALA A 374 -3.56 4.48 3.62
N PRO A 375 -2.76 5.53 3.92
CA PRO A 375 -3.13 6.92 3.63
C PRO A 375 -3.63 7.16 2.22
N HIS A 376 -2.96 6.54 1.23
CA HIS A 376 -3.31 6.70 -0.18
C HIS A 376 -4.62 5.99 -0.58
N ASP A 377 -5.23 5.21 0.31
CA ASP A 377 -6.52 4.56 0.06
C ASP A 377 -7.73 5.47 0.38
N VAL A 378 -7.46 6.63 0.98
CA VAL A 378 -8.49 7.64 1.26
C VAL A 378 -8.61 8.57 0.06
N HIS A 379 -9.76 8.50 -0.61
CA HIS A 379 -10.07 9.37 -1.75
C HIS A 379 -10.96 10.53 -1.30
N ALA A 380 -10.54 11.77 -1.56
CA ALA A 380 -11.25 12.97 -1.07
C ALA A 380 -12.71 13.09 -1.55
N GLU A 381 -13.03 12.56 -2.74
CA GLU A 381 -14.41 12.55 -3.28
C GLU A 381 -15.26 11.40 -2.74
N LEU A 382 -14.67 10.37 -2.13
CA LEU A 382 -15.41 9.17 -1.71
C LEU A 382 -15.92 9.30 -0.27
N ARG A 383 -17.16 8.87 -0.06
CA ARG A 383 -17.79 8.74 1.27
C ARG A 383 -17.61 7.33 1.87
N TYR A 384 -16.58 6.64 1.43
CA TYR A 384 -16.12 5.34 1.90
C TYR A 384 -14.62 5.25 1.64
N ILE A 385 -13.97 4.25 2.22
CA ILE A 385 -12.52 4.04 2.11
C ILE A 385 -12.28 2.78 1.29
N LYS A 386 -11.25 2.79 0.43
CA LYS A 386 -10.73 1.56 -0.18
C LYS A 386 -9.98 0.75 0.89
N GLY A 387 -10.70 -0.07 1.64
CA GLY A 387 -10.13 -0.94 2.66
C GLY A 387 -9.72 -2.30 2.10
N TYR A 388 -8.92 -3.03 2.86
CA TYR A 388 -8.64 -4.44 2.61
C TYR A 388 -9.32 -5.26 3.70
N VAL A 389 -10.20 -6.17 3.29
CA VAL A 389 -10.98 -7.05 4.16
C VAL A 389 -10.42 -8.47 4.04
N LEU A 390 -10.39 -9.20 5.15
CA LEU A 390 -9.97 -10.60 5.17
C LEU A 390 -11.16 -11.50 4.82
N GLU A 391 -11.09 -12.16 3.67
CA GLU A 391 -12.10 -13.11 3.18
C GLU A 391 -11.40 -14.40 2.75
N ASP A 392 -11.90 -15.56 3.19
CA ASP A 392 -11.33 -16.87 2.86
C ASP A 392 -9.81 -17.01 3.10
N GLY A 393 -9.26 -16.25 4.05
CA GLY A 393 -7.83 -16.23 4.39
C GLY A 393 -6.98 -15.26 3.55
N GLU A 394 -7.58 -14.59 2.57
CA GLU A 394 -6.93 -13.64 1.68
C GLU A 394 -7.40 -12.21 1.94
N TRP A 395 -6.52 -11.24 1.67
CA TRP A 395 -6.84 -9.83 1.81
C TRP A 395 -7.29 -9.24 0.49
N GLU A 396 -8.56 -8.84 0.41
CA GLU A 396 -9.17 -8.31 -0.80
C GLU A 396 -9.52 -6.84 -0.66
N ALA A 397 -9.23 -6.05 -1.70
CA ALA A 397 -9.66 -4.66 -1.74
C ALA A 397 -11.19 -4.56 -1.87
N ARG A 398 -11.78 -3.72 -1.02
CA ARG A 398 -13.22 -3.44 -0.94
C ARG A 398 -13.46 -1.96 -0.65
N TYR A 399 -14.62 -1.47 -1.04
CA TYR A 399 -15.09 -0.20 -0.51
C TYR A 399 -15.75 -0.49 0.83
N CYS A 400 -15.22 0.13 1.86
CA CYS A 400 -15.62 -0.06 3.24
C CYS A 400 -16.27 1.23 3.75
N PRO A 401 -17.32 1.15 4.57
CA PRO A 401 -17.90 2.32 5.24
C PRO A 401 -16.84 3.10 6.00
N PHE A 402 -17.08 4.40 6.24
CA PHE A 402 -16.21 5.16 7.14
C PHE A 402 -16.18 4.50 8.53
N PRO A 403 -15.01 4.48 9.19
CA PRO A 403 -14.86 3.79 10.46
C PRO A 403 -15.50 4.57 11.60
N ASP A 404 -16.02 3.84 12.58
CA ASP A 404 -16.42 4.39 13.88
C ASP A 404 -15.20 4.65 14.76
N VAL A 405 -14.12 3.90 14.56
CA VAL A 405 -12.84 4.08 15.26
C VAL A 405 -11.66 3.67 14.39
N VAL A 406 -10.57 4.44 14.48
CA VAL A 406 -9.30 4.13 13.80
C VAL A 406 -8.31 3.52 14.78
N TYR A 407 -7.87 2.28 14.49
CA TYR A 407 -6.66 1.73 15.08
C TYR A 407 -5.44 2.33 14.37
N ASP A 408 -4.81 3.33 14.99
CA ASP A 408 -3.68 4.04 14.39
C ASP A 408 -2.36 3.29 14.59
N ARG A 409 -2.00 2.47 13.60
CA ARG A 409 -0.69 1.83 13.52
C ARG A 409 0.33 2.61 12.73
N LEU A 410 -0.10 3.58 11.93
CA LEU A 410 0.78 4.48 11.20
C LEU A 410 1.55 5.40 12.16
N LYS A 411 0.91 5.88 13.23
CA LYS A 411 1.47 6.74 14.29
C LYS A 411 2.25 7.93 13.73
N ALA A 412 1.67 8.60 12.74
CA ALA A 412 2.32 9.67 11.98
C ALA A 412 1.57 11.01 12.05
N ARG A 413 0.71 11.21 13.06
CA ARG A 413 0.03 12.47 13.30
C ARG A 413 1.03 13.62 13.43
N GLY A 414 0.74 14.78 12.83
CA GLY A 414 1.65 15.93 12.78
C GLY A 414 2.74 15.85 11.72
N ASN A 415 2.89 14.73 11.00
CA ASN A 415 3.75 14.67 9.82
C ASN A 415 3.02 15.24 8.60
N ALA A 416 3.62 16.23 7.94
CA ALA A 416 3.04 16.93 6.79
C ALA A 416 2.61 15.98 5.66
N ASN A 417 3.39 14.92 5.40
CA ASN A 417 3.13 13.94 4.34
C ASN A 417 1.86 13.12 4.56
N TYR A 418 1.33 13.08 5.78
CA TYR A 418 0.13 12.32 6.15
C TYR A 418 -1.00 13.20 6.68
N SER A 419 -0.82 14.53 6.68
CA SER A 419 -1.80 15.48 7.23
C SER A 419 -3.21 15.29 6.64
N TYR A 420 -3.29 15.05 5.32
CA TYR A 420 -4.57 14.88 4.62
C TYR A 420 -5.41 13.71 5.13
N VAL A 421 -4.80 12.57 5.52
CA VAL A 421 -5.56 11.41 6.01
C VAL A 421 -6.09 11.63 7.43
N TYR A 422 -5.28 12.26 8.30
CA TYR A 422 -5.75 12.62 9.65
C TYR A 422 -6.84 13.70 9.59
N GLU A 423 -6.74 14.64 8.65
CA GLU A 423 -7.76 15.66 8.43
C GLU A 423 -9.06 15.07 7.90
N ALA A 424 -8.98 14.15 6.93
CA ALA A 424 -10.14 13.42 6.42
C ALA A 424 -10.87 12.61 7.51
N LEU A 425 -10.15 12.18 8.55
CA LEU A 425 -10.66 11.36 9.65
C LEU A 425 -10.79 12.13 10.96
N ARG A 426 -10.72 13.47 10.96
CA ARG A 426 -10.67 14.30 12.17
C ARG A 426 -11.87 14.15 13.13
N HIS A 427 -12.98 13.63 12.62
CA HIS A 427 -14.21 13.38 13.38
C HIS A 427 -14.33 11.94 13.90
N VAL A 428 -13.40 11.06 13.54
CA VAL A 428 -13.36 9.67 13.99
C VAL A 428 -12.40 9.57 15.18
N PRO A 429 -12.74 8.88 16.28
CA PRO A 429 -11.80 8.62 17.38
C PRO A 429 -10.64 7.71 16.94
N PHE A 430 -9.45 7.97 17.48
CA PHE A 430 -8.24 7.19 17.22
C PHE A 430 -7.79 6.46 18.50
N THR A 431 -7.26 5.24 18.38
CA THR A 431 -6.65 4.55 19.52
C THR A 431 -5.43 5.30 20.08
N ASP A 432 -4.70 6.04 19.24
CA ASP A 432 -3.56 6.87 19.60
C ASP A 432 -3.74 8.29 19.01
N GLU A 433 -3.62 9.32 19.85
CA GLU A 433 -3.81 10.73 19.46
C GLU A 433 -2.52 11.53 19.52
N ARG A 434 -1.41 10.90 19.89
CA ARG A 434 -0.12 11.57 20.04
C ARG A 434 0.44 11.97 18.68
N ASN A 435 1.14 13.09 18.65
CA ASN A 435 2.00 13.40 17.51
C ASN A 435 3.05 12.30 17.30
N GLY A 436 3.32 11.97 16.04
CA GLY A 436 4.26 10.93 15.64
C GLY A 436 5.69 11.21 16.13
N GLY A 437 6.53 10.18 16.04
CA GLY A 437 7.91 10.19 16.56
C GLY A 437 8.03 9.55 17.94
N SER A 438 9.21 9.65 18.54
CA SER A 438 9.51 9.09 19.86
C SER A 438 9.92 10.20 20.82
N PHE A 439 9.63 10.05 22.11
CA PHE A 439 10.28 10.89 23.12
C PHE A 439 11.77 10.58 23.17
N SER A 440 12.55 11.60 23.55
CA SER A 440 13.96 11.37 23.85
C SER A 440 14.09 10.53 25.11
N LYS A 441 15.15 9.73 25.21
CA LYS A 441 15.44 8.91 26.39
C LYS A 441 15.51 9.75 27.66
N LYS A 442 16.10 10.96 27.55
CA LYS A 442 16.13 11.95 28.63
C LYS A 442 14.71 12.32 29.08
N LYS A 443 13.83 12.71 28.15
CA LYS A 443 12.44 13.10 28.46
C LYS A 443 11.65 11.97 29.11
N SER A 444 11.83 10.74 28.63
CA SER A 444 11.19 9.57 29.25
C SER A 444 11.68 9.35 30.67
N TYR A 445 12.97 9.55 30.96
CA TYR A 445 13.50 9.42 32.33
C TYR A 445 13.04 10.55 33.25
N GLU A 446 13.08 11.81 32.77
CA GLU A 446 12.55 12.98 33.50
C GLU A 446 11.10 12.75 33.93
N MET A 447 10.25 12.17 33.06
CA MET A 447 8.89 11.80 33.42
C MET A 447 8.84 10.78 34.57
N LEU A 448 9.77 9.82 34.62
CA LEU A 448 9.73 8.73 35.61
C LEU A 448 10.30 9.13 36.97
N GLU A 449 11.15 10.16 37.03
CA GLU A 449 11.77 10.65 38.27
C GLU A 449 10.75 11.17 39.28
N ASP A 450 9.62 11.70 38.80
CA ASP A 450 8.51 12.20 39.63
C ASP A 450 7.79 11.08 40.42
N ASN A 451 8.10 9.81 40.17
CA ASN A 451 7.53 8.68 40.88
C ASN A 451 8.54 8.02 41.83
N ALA A 452 8.28 8.12 43.14
CA ALA A 452 9.14 7.59 44.19
C ALA A 452 9.42 6.07 44.09
N LYS A 453 8.56 5.30 43.41
CA LYS A 453 8.76 3.85 43.20
C LYS A 453 9.46 3.53 41.88
N LEU A 454 9.39 4.41 40.87
CA LEU A 454 10.05 4.19 39.57
C LEU A 454 11.47 4.74 39.55
N VAL A 455 11.78 5.75 40.36
CA VAL A 455 13.12 6.34 40.44
C VAL A 455 14.21 5.32 40.76
N SER A 456 13.90 4.28 41.56
CA SER A 456 14.83 3.18 41.86
C SER A 456 15.11 2.26 40.67
N HIS A 457 14.31 2.32 39.61
CA HIS A 457 14.48 1.56 38.37
C HIS A 457 15.14 2.37 37.26
N ILE A 458 15.40 3.66 37.48
CA ILE A 458 16.07 4.54 36.51
C ILE A 458 17.57 4.31 36.60
N ILE A 459 18.21 4.07 35.45
CA ILE A 459 19.67 4.00 35.38
C ILE A 459 20.22 5.39 35.69
N PRO A 460 21.19 5.55 36.62
CA PRO A 460 21.89 6.81 36.78
C PRO A 460 22.37 7.35 35.43
N TYR A 461 22.07 8.61 35.15
CA TYR A 461 22.33 9.23 33.86
C TYR A 461 22.64 10.71 33.99
N ALA A 462 23.29 11.27 32.97
CA ALA A 462 23.53 12.70 32.85
C ALA A 462 23.50 13.11 31.37
N ALA A 463 23.24 14.40 31.11
CA ALA A 463 23.42 14.96 29.78
C ALA A 463 24.91 15.14 29.47
N VAL A 464 25.33 14.85 28.24
CA VAL A 464 26.72 15.07 27.81
C VAL A 464 26.88 16.53 27.41
N GLU A 465 27.14 17.39 28.40
CA GLU A 465 27.26 18.85 28.22
C GLU A 465 28.65 19.38 28.63
N SER A 466 29.27 18.79 29.65
CA SER A 466 30.57 19.19 30.18
C SER A 466 31.52 18.00 30.31
N VAL A 467 32.77 18.19 29.86
CA VAL A 467 33.83 17.18 30.04
C VAL A 467 34.02 16.84 31.53
N GLN A 468 34.02 17.85 32.39
CA GLN A 468 34.24 17.67 33.84
C GLN A 468 33.13 16.84 34.48
N GLU A 469 31.88 17.08 34.11
CA GLU A 469 30.74 16.33 34.63
C GLU A 469 30.75 14.87 34.16
N ILE A 470 31.14 14.63 32.91
CA ILE A 470 31.25 13.28 32.36
C ILE A 470 32.39 12.49 33.01
N LEU A 471 33.53 13.13 33.26
CA LEU A 471 34.62 12.52 34.01
C LEU A 471 34.17 12.16 35.44
N ALA A 472 33.54 13.11 36.14
CA ALA A 472 33.02 12.86 37.49
C ALA A 472 31.95 11.74 37.53
N PHE A 473 31.11 11.66 36.49
CA PHE A 473 30.13 10.59 36.34
C PHE A 473 30.81 9.22 36.20
N ILE A 474 31.83 9.11 35.35
CA ILE A 474 32.59 7.87 35.15
C ILE A 474 33.35 7.49 36.43
N ASP A 475 33.90 8.46 37.16
CA ASP A 475 34.58 8.19 38.43
C ASP A 475 33.64 7.66 39.51
N THR A 476 32.38 8.10 39.48
CA THR A 476 31.35 7.66 40.41
C THR A 476 30.80 6.27 40.05
N TYR A 477 30.55 6.02 38.76
CA TYR A 477 29.78 4.86 38.31
C TYR A 477 30.61 3.80 37.57
N GLY A 478 31.86 4.08 37.22
CA GLY A 478 32.75 3.21 36.47
C GLY A 478 32.32 3.08 35.00
N THR A 479 32.24 1.84 34.51
CA THR A 479 31.83 1.56 33.12
C THR A 479 30.51 2.25 32.80
N SER A 480 30.49 3.01 31.71
CA SER A 480 29.38 3.87 31.32
C SER A 480 29.10 3.78 29.83
N ILE A 481 27.86 4.07 29.44
CA ILE A 481 27.42 4.08 28.05
C ILE A 481 27.05 5.50 27.66
N ILE A 482 27.68 6.01 26.60
CA ILE A 482 27.27 7.25 25.95
C ILE A 482 26.43 6.88 24.72
N LYS A 483 25.25 7.50 24.59
CA LYS A 483 24.33 7.22 23.48
C LYS A 483 23.52 8.45 23.06
N PRO A 484 23.07 8.54 21.80
CA PRO A 484 22.11 9.54 21.38
C PRO A 484 20.82 9.45 22.20
N SER A 485 20.31 10.59 22.64
CA SER A 485 19.05 10.73 23.36
C SER A 485 17.85 10.44 22.46
N ILE A 486 17.99 10.65 21.14
CA ILE A 486 17.05 10.24 20.10
C ILE A 486 17.81 9.37 19.11
N GLY A 487 17.30 8.16 18.84
CA GLY A 487 17.91 7.20 17.91
C GLY A 487 17.39 5.79 18.13
N SER A 488 17.60 4.93 17.14
CA SER A 488 17.16 3.53 17.10
C SER A 488 18.31 2.57 16.78
N PHE A 489 18.11 1.28 17.04
CA PHE A 489 19.04 0.18 16.67
C PHE A 489 20.45 0.27 17.28
N GLY A 490 20.60 0.99 18.40
CA GLY A 490 21.88 1.12 19.09
C GLY A 490 22.98 1.84 18.31
N ASN A 491 22.65 2.53 17.21
CA ASN A 491 23.62 3.30 16.43
C ASN A 491 24.19 4.46 17.27
N GLY A 492 25.52 4.63 17.21
CA GLY A 492 26.23 5.69 17.94
C GLY A 492 26.39 5.44 19.44
N ILE A 493 26.22 4.18 19.90
CA ILE A 493 26.53 3.81 21.28
C ILE A 493 28.05 3.66 21.45
N ILE A 494 28.57 4.29 22.50
CA ILE A 494 29.95 4.22 22.94
C ILE A 494 29.98 3.66 24.35
N VAL A 495 30.73 2.59 24.58
CA VAL A 495 30.98 2.06 25.93
C VAL A 495 32.33 2.58 26.41
N VAL A 496 32.36 3.20 27.57
CA VAL A 496 33.57 3.80 28.16
C VAL A 496 33.88 3.11 29.48
N GLN A 497 35.13 2.73 29.67
CA GLN A 497 35.65 2.18 30.91
C GLN A 497 36.91 2.95 31.31
N ARG A 498 36.97 3.38 32.58
CA ARG A 498 38.17 3.97 33.18
C ARG A 498 39.22 2.87 33.34
N GLU A 499 40.43 3.11 32.86
CA GLU A 499 41.59 2.23 33.03
C GLU A 499 42.65 2.94 33.90
N GLN A 500 43.74 2.24 34.24
CA GLN A 500 44.83 2.81 35.06
C GLN A 500 45.44 4.06 34.40
N GLU A 501 45.54 4.07 33.07
CA GLU A 501 46.02 5.20 32.27
C GLU A 501 44.98 5.53 31.18
N GLY A 502 44.07 6.47 31.49
CA GLY A 502 43.06 6.96 30.55
C GLY A 502 41.77 6.13 30.48
N PHE A 503 41.24 5.96 29.26
CA PHE A 503 39.92 5.39 28.99
C PHE A 503 39.96 4.36 27.87
N ALA A 504 39.37 3.20 28.11
CA ALA A 504 39.00 2.27 27.05
C ALA A 504 37.64 2.70 26.47
N VAL A 505 37.64 3.18 25.24
CA VAL A 505 36.47 3.67 24.51
C VAL A 505 36.13 2.68 23.40
N LYS A 506 35.08 1.89 23.60
CA LYS A 506 34.56 0.95 22.61
C LYS A 506 33.47 1.61 21.78
N ALA A 507 33.72 1.79 20.48
CA ALA A 507 32.75 2.22 19.48
C ALA A 507 32.69 1.16 18.38
N HIS A 508 31.50 0.59 18.15
CA HIS A 508 31.33 -0.59 17.29
C HIS A 508 32.26 -1.75 17.71
N GLU A 509 33.04 -2.32 16.79
CA GLU A 509 33.99 -3.41 17.06
C GLU A 509 35.36 -2.93 17.56
N HIS A 510 35.62 -1.62 17.52
CA HIS A 510 36.94 -1.07 17.86
C HIS A 510 37.00 -0.59 19.30
N VAL A 511 38.05 -0.99 19.99
CA VAL A 511 38.43 -0.45 21.31
C VAL A 511 39.57 0.53 21.09
N HIS A 512 39.34 1.79 21.43
CA HIS A 512 40.33 2.84 21.39
C HIS A 512 40.78 3.15 22.82
N MET A 513 42.07 3.05 23.08
CA MET A 513 42.66 3.57 24.31
C MET A 513 42.89 5.06 24.12
N MET A 514 42.26 5.88 24.97
CA MET A 514 42.35 7.33 24.92
C MET A 514 42.95 7.85 26.21
N ASN A 515 43.89 8.78 26.13
CA ASN A 515 44.30 9.55 27.29
C ASN A 515 43.22 10.58 27.70
N ASP A 516 43.40 11.26 28.83
CA ASP A 516 42.42 12.22 29.36
C ASP A 516 42.14 13.39 28.38
N GLU A 517 43.14 13.83 27.61
CA GLU A 517 42.99 14.91 26.63
C GLU A 517 42.17 14.46 25.42
N GLU A 518 42.51 13.31 24.83
CA GLU A 518 41.80 12.71 23.70
C GLU A 518 40.34 12.41 24.05
N PHE A 519 40.10 11.85 25.24
CA PHE A 519 38.75 11.60 25.74
C PHE A 519 37.99 12.92 25.95
N GLY A 520 38.64 13.94 26.51
CA GLY A 520 38.05 15.28 26.67
C GLY A 520 37.64 15.92 25.34
N GLN A 521 38.43 15.72 24.28
CA GLN A 521 38.10 16.18 22.93
C GLN A 521 36.88 15.44 22.37
N LEU A 522 36.78 14.11 22.57
CA LEU A 522 35.60 13.33 22.18
C LEU A 522 34.34 13.85 22.88
N ILE A 523 34.39 14.06 24.20
CA ILE A 523 33.24 14.57 24.96
C ILE A 523 32.85 15.98 24.50
N SER A 524 33.83 16.86 24.26
CA SER A 524 33.57 18.21 23.76
C SER A 524 32.87 18.19 22.38
N MET A 525 33.27 17.27 21.51
CA MET A 525 32.64 17.05 20.21
C MET A 525 31.19 16.59 20.36
N LEU A 526 30.93 15.62 21.24
CA LEU A 526 29.58 15.09 21.50
C LEU A 526 28.68 16.15 22.14
N ALA A 527 29.21 16.93 23.09
CA ALA A 527 28.50 18.05 23.72
C ALA A 527 28.13 19.13 22.68
N THR A 528 29.01 19.41 21.73
CA THR A 528 28.74 20.37 20.64
C THR A 528 27.60 19.91 19.74
N LYS A 529 27.52 18.60 19.43
CA LYS A 529 26.43 18.03 18.63
C LYS A 529 25.08 18.08 19.35
N LYS A 530 25.08 18.21 20.69
CA LYS A 530 23.92 18.15 21.59
C LYS A 530 23.16 16.83 21.48
N GLY A 531 22.37 16.52 22.51
CA GLY A 531 21.45 15.37 22.49
C GLY A 531 22.10 14.02 22.71
N PHE A 532 23.26 13.95 23.39
CA PHE A 532 23.81 12.70 23.94
C PHE A 532 23.57 12.62 25.45
N ILE A 533 23.39 11.40 25.94
CA ILE A 533 23.35 11.10 27.38
C ILE A 533 24.43 10.09 27.73
N ILE A 534 24.97 10.19 28.94
CA ILE A 534 25.76 9.13 29.57
C ILE A 534 24.86 8.38 30.56
N GLN A 535 25.03 7.08 30.65
CA GLN A 535 24.33 6.21 31.59
C GLN A 535 25.31 5.24 32.25
N LYS A 536 25.08 4.89 33.52
CA LYS A 536 25.79 3.78 34.16
C LYS A 536 25.58 2.50 33.35
N PHE A 537 26.64 1.74 33.10
CA PHE A 537 26.53 0.44 32.44
C PHE A 537 25.87 -0.57 33.38
N ILE A 538 24.70 -1.09 32.99
CA ILE A 538 24.00 -2.16 33.71
C ILE A 538 24.39 -3.52 33.11
N ARG A 539 25.01 -4.38 33.92
CA ARG A 539 25.35 -5.76 33.55
C ARG A 539 24.12 -6.66 33.58
N SER A 540 23.35 -6.65 32.50
CA SER A 540 22.23 -7.56 32.26
C SER A 540 22.69 -8.71 31.37
N GLU A 541 23.26 -9.74 32.00
CA GLU A 541 23.92 -10.86 31.32
C GLU A 541 23.43 -12.19 31.91
N THR A 542 23.30 -13.19 31.05
CA THR A 542 23.06 -14.58 31.48
C THR A 542 24.24 -15.09 32.31
N ARG A 543 24.06 -16.22 33.02
CA ARG A 543 25.14 -16.92 33.74
C ARG A 543 26.35 -17.25 32.87
N ASN A 544 26.16 -17.38 31.55
CA ASN A 544 27.22 -17.64 30.59
C ASN A 544 27.81 -16.36 29.97
N GLY A 545 27.46 -15.19 30.49
CA GLY A 545 27.99 -13.89 30.04
C GLY A 545 27.36 -13.34 28.77
N LEU A 546 26.25 -13.93 28.28
CA LEU A 546 25.52 -13.41 27.12
C LEU A 546 24.63 -12.22 27.54
N PRO A 547 24.82 -11.01 26.98
CA PRO A 547 23.99 -9.86 27.28
C PRO A 547 22.55 -10.07 26.82
N PHE A 548 21.60 -9.62 27.65
CA PHE A 548 20.18 -9.65 27.30
C PHE A 548 19.45 -8.38 27.76
N HIS A 549 18.36 -8.05 27.07
CA HIS A 549 17.32 -7.17 27.58
C HIS A 549 15.96 -7.82 27.38
N ILE A 550 14.96 -7.37 28.13
CA ILE A 550 13.60 -7.88 28.06
C ILE A 550 12.71 -6.74 27.59
N ARG A 551 11.95 -6.97 26.51
CA ARG A 551 10.89 -6.04 26.08
C ARG A 551 9.58 -6.42 26.75
N LEU A 552 9.09 -5.54 27.60
CA LEU A 552 7.78 -5.63 28.22
C LEU A 552 6.78 -4.90 27.32
N HIS A 553 5.69 -5.57 26.94
CA HIS A 553 4.70 -5.01 26.03
C HIS A 553 3.39 -4.82 26.78
N LEU A 554 2.84 -3.60 26.75
CA LEU A 554 1.56 -3.26 27.34
C LEU A 554 0.63 -2.63 26.31
N VAL A 555 -0.66 -2.99 26.40
CA VAL A 555 -1.72 -2.49 25.51
C VAL A 555 -2.94 -2.13 26.35
N ARG A 556 -3.67 -1.08 26.01
CA ARG A 556 -4.97 -0.80 26.64
C ARG A 556 -6.00 -1.83 26.24
N ASN A 557 -6.83 -2.24 27.20
CA ASN A 557 -7.95 -3.17 26.98
C ASN A 557 -9.29 -2.44 26.86
N GLY A 558 -10.38 -3.19 26.68
CA GLY A 558 -11.74 -2.64 26.56
C GLY A 558 -12.27 -1.85 27.76
N SER A 559 -11.63 -1.92 28.94
CA SER A 559 -11.94 -1.03 30.07
C SER A 559 -11.06 0.22 30.10
N GLY A 560 -10.26 0.45 29.06
CA GLY A 560 -9.25 1.50 28.99
C GLY A 560 -8.05 1.28 29.92
N LYS A 561 -7.90 0.15 30.61
CA LYS A 561 -6.76 -0.11 31.52
C LYS A 561 -5.60 -0.75 30.77
N TRP A 562 -4.37 -0.53 31.24
CA TRP A 562 -3.20 -1.22 30.71
C TRP A 562 -3.24 -2.71 31.05
N SER A 563 -3.03 -3.55 30.04
CA SER A 563 -2.84 -4.99 30.16
C SER A 563 -1.42 -5.34 29.79
N PHE A 564 -0.78 -6.17 30.60
CA PHE A 564 0.55 -6.71 30.32
C PHE A 564 0.43 -7.87 29.33
N ILE A 565 1.02 -7.70 28.15
CA ILE A 565 0.93 -8.67 27.06
C ILE A 565 2.03 -9.72 27.17
N SER A 566 3.26 -9.28 27.45
CA SER A 566 4.40 -10.20 27.48
C SER A 566 5.67 -9.58 28.06
N ALA A 567 6.53 -10.44 28.59
CA ALA A 567 7.97 -10.23 28.69
C ALA A 567 8.68 -10.99 27.57
N PHE A 568 9.37 -10.29 26.67
CA PHE A 568 10.03 -10.88 25.51
C PHE A 568 11.55 -10.62 25.54
N PRO A 569 12.34 -11.62 25.98
CA PRO A 569 13.79 -11.48 26.03
C PRO A 569 14.46 -11.49 24.65
N PHE A 570 15.45 -10.62 24.51
CA PHE A 570 16.39 -10.58 23.41
C PHE A 570 17.79 -10.78 23.94
N LEU A 571 18.58 -11.58 23.23
CA LEU A 571 19.95 -11.95 23.61
C LEU A 571 20.91 -11.60 22.48
N SER A 572 22.10 -11.17 22.84
CA SER A 572 23.26 -11.21 21.94
C SER A 572 23.85 -12.62 22.00
N THR A 573 24.08 -13.27 20.87
CA THR A 573 24.81 -14.56 20.86
C THR A 573 26.32 -14.39 21.03
N GLN A 574 26.78 -13.14 21.15
CA GLN A 574 28.18 -12.77 21.30
C GLN A 574 28.40 -12.06 22.63
N SER A 575 29.17 -12.70 23.51
CA SER A 575 29.48 -12.20 24.86
C SER A 575 30.25 -10.86 24.87
N GLU A 576 30.98 -10.60 23.78
CA GLU A 576 31.79 -9.41 23.54
C GLU A 576 30.95 -8.21 23.04
N HIS A 577 29.76 -8.47 22.49
CA HIS A 577 28.80 -7.44 22.08
C HIS A 577 27.85 -7.12 23.24
N LYS A 578 28.24 -6.14 24.06
CA LYS A 578 27.54 -5.70 25.27
C LYS A 578 26.19 -5.00 25.02
N VAL A 579 25.84 -4.70 23.76
CA VAL A 579 24.60 -4.04 23.37
C VAL A 579 23.80 -4.94 22.44
N VAL A 580 22.65 -5.41 22.91
CA VAL A 580 21.80 -6.41 22.23
C VAL A 580 21.02 -5.85 21.03
N ASN A 581 20.75 -4.54 21.00
CA ASN A 581 19.92 -3.92 19.96
C ASN A 581 20.73 -3.43 18.73
N HIS A 582 22.03 -3.73 18.66
CA HIS A 582 22.89 -3.33 17.53
C HIS A 582 22.79 -4.32 16.36
N ALA A 583 22.91 -3.84 15.12
CA ALA A 583 22.80 -4.66 13.91
C ALA A 583 23.77 -5.86 13.90
N ASP A 584 24.98 -5.66 14.45
CA ASP A 584 26.05 -6.66 14.45
C ASP A 584 25.97 -7.67 15.59
N SER A 585 25.01 -7.56 16.52
CA SER A 585 24.96 -8.37 17.76
C SER A 585 24.45 -9.81 17.58
N LEU A 586 24.28 -10.29 16.35
CA LEU A 586 23.68 -11.60 16.01
C LEU A 586 22.51 -11.97 16.94
N ARG A 587 21.49 -11.10 16.93
CA ARG A 587 20.43 -11.10 17.93
C ARG A 587 19.57 -12.37 17.86
N ALA A 588 19.41 -13.04 19.00
CA ALA A 588 18.42 -14.09 19.22
C ALA A 588 17.27 -13.57 20.11
N PHE A 589 16.14 -14.28 20.11
CA PHE A 589 15.04 -14.06 21.04
C PHE A 589 14.59 -15.40 21.64
N THR A 590 13.94 -15.35 22.79
CA THR A 590 13.39 -16.53 23.47
C THR A 590 12.13 -16.16 24.25
N THR A 591 11.56 -17.09 24.99
CA THR A 591 10.41 -16.83 25.87
C THR A 591 10.88 -16.44 27.28
N TRP A 592 10.04 -15.68 27.99
CA TRP A 592 10.28 -15.43 29.42
C TRP A 592 10.40 -16.73 30.23
N ASP A 593 9.55 -17.72 29.94
CA ASP A 593 9.58 -19.02 30.61
C ASP A 593 10.95 -19.71 30.48
N TRP A 594 11.54 -19.68 29.28
CA TRP A 594 12.87 -20.24 29.08
C TRP A 594 13.93 -19.44 29.85
N LEU A 595 13.98 -18.11 29.68
CA LEU A 595 14.99 -17.27 30.34
C LEU A 595 14.91 -17.41 31.86
N SER A 596 13.70 -17.33 32.42
CA SER A 596 13.48 -17.30 33.87
C SER A 596 13.90 -18.59 34.56
N ARG A 597 13.60 -19.77 33.99
CA ARG A 597 14.02 -21.06 34.56
C ARG A 597 15.54 -21.23 34.63
N HIS A 598 16.27 -20.64 33.68
CA HIS A 598 17.72 -20.79 33.60
C HIS A 598 18.45 -19.73 34.43
N GLU A 599 18.01 -18.47 34.35
CA GLU A 599 18.68 -17.36 35.02
C GLU A 599 18.19 -17.14 36.45
N PHE A 600 16.90 -17.36 36.70
CA PHE A 600 16.20 -17.09 37.97
C PHE A 600 15.45 -18.32 38.53
N PRO A 601 16.11 -19.48 38.68
CA PRO A 601 15.46 -20.70 39.17
C PRO A 601 14.85 -20.46 40.56
N GLN A 602 13.63 -20.96 40.76
CA GLN A 602 12.81 -20.78 41.98
C GLN A 602 12.32 -19.35 42.25
N LYS A 603 12.58 -18.41 41.33
CA LYS A 603 12.13 -17.00 41.41
C LYS A 603 11.37 -16.56 40.16
N GLU A 604 10.96 -17.49 39.30
CA GLU A 604 10.38 -17.23 37.99
C GLU A 604 9.10 -16.38 38.09
N GLU A 605 8.15 -16.80 38.92
CA GLU A 605 6.87 -16.10 39.14
C GLU A 605 7.06 -14.76 39.87
N VAL A 606 7.97 -14.71 40.85
CA VAL A 606 8.28 -13.50 41.61
C VAL A 606 8.87 -12.43 40.69
N MET A 607 9.81 -12.82 39.82
CA MET A 607 10.43 -11.90 38.86
C MET A 607 9.44 -11.43 37.81
N LEU A 608 8.56 -12.31 37.31
CA LEU A 608 7.51 -11.92 36.36
C LEU A 608 6.55 -10.89 37.00
N THR A 609 6.12 -11.14 38.23
CA THR A 609 5.26 -10.23 38.99
C THR A 609 5.92 -8.86 39.19
N ARG A 610 7.21 -8.82 39.52
CA ARG A 610 7.97 -7.56 39.64
C ARG A 610 8.03 -6.81 38.31
N LEU A 611 8.31 -7.51 37.20
CA LEU A 611 8.35 -6.92 35.86
C LEU A 611 6.98 -6.34 35.48
N GLU A 612 5.89 -7.09 35.70
CA GLU A 612 4.53 -6.67 35.40
C GLU A 612 4.10 -5.45 36.23
N GLN A 613 4.37 -5.45 37.54
CA GLN A 613 4.06 -4.34 38.43
C GLN A 613 4.81 -3.06 38.03
N MET A 614 6.12 -3.18 37.78
CA MET A 614 6.94 -2.06 37.34
C MET A 614 6.46 -1.52 35.98
N ALA A 615 6.18 -2.42 35.03
CA ALA A 615 5.72 -2.04 33.70
C ALA A 615 4.36 -1.33 33.73
N THR A 616 3.41 -1.87 34.50
CA THR A 616 2.08 -1.29 34.66
C THR A 616 2.14 0.07 35.35
N MET A 617 3.00 0.22 36.36
CA MET A 617 3.22 1.50 37.03
C MET A 617 3.84 2.53 36.08
N THR A 618 4.83 2.12 35.30
CA THR A 618 5.46 2.95 34.25
C THR A 618 4.43 3.40 33.21
N ALA A 619 3.57 2.50 32.75
CA ALA A 619 2.56 2.81 31.74
C ALA A 619 1.48 3.78 32.25
N ASN A 620 1.01 3.61 33.49
CA ASN A 620 0.08 4.57 34.10
C ASN A 620 0.76 5.94 34.29
N HIS A 621 1.98 5.96 34.83
CA HIS A 621 2.71 7.20 35.11
C HIS A 621 3.02 7.99 33.85
N ILE A 622 3.44 7.33 32.77
CA ILE A 622 3.64 7.98 31.47
C ILE A 622 2.30 8.48 30.90
N ALA A 623 1.22 7.71 31.01
CA ALA A 623 -0.08 8.15 30.55
C ALA A 623 -0.56 9.42 31.28
N ASP A 624 -0.20 9.62 32.55
CA ASP A 624 -0.53 10.83 33.31
C ASP A 624 0.30 12.05 32.86
N HIS A 625 1.50 11.84 32.30
CA HIS A 625 2.37 12.90 31.77
C HIS A 625 2.10 13.27 30.31
N VAL A 626 1.45 12.38 29.55
CA VAL A 626 1.11 12.60 28.14
C VAL A 626 -0.34 13.05 28.04
N LYS A 627 -0.56 14.26 27.53
CA LYS A 627 -1.91 14.84 27.43
C LYS A 627 -2.80 14.09 26.44
N GLU A 628 -2.20 13.56 25.38
CA GLU A 628 -2.87 12.83 24.32
C GLU A 628 -3.11 11.36 24.69
N ARG A 629 -4.15 10.76 24.11
CA ARG A 629 -4.44 9.33 24.29
C ARG A 629 -3.30 8.47 23.72
N ILE A 630 -2.86 7.50 24.52
CA ILE A 630 -1.89 6.47 24.15
C ILE A 630 -2.47 5.09 24.43
N CYS A 631 -2.19 4.12 23.56
CA CYS A 631 -2.80 2.78 23.65
C CYS A 631 -1.81 1.63 23.79
N GLU A 632 -0.52 1.88 23.57
CA GLU A 632 0.49 0.83 23.47
C GLU A 632 1.85 1.35 23.96
N LEU A 633 2.56 0.51 24.73
CA LEU A 633 3.86 0.81 25.31
C LEU A 633 4.78 -0.41 25.22
N GLY A 634 6.03 -0.19 24.83
CA GLY A 634 7.11 -1.17 24.91
C GLY A 634 8.19 -0.66 25.86
N ILE A 635 8.50 -1.38 26.92
CA ILE A 635 9.52 -0.99 27.90
C ILE A 635 10.67 -1.99 27.78
N ASP A 636 11.85 -1.51 27.41
CA ASP A 636 13.06 -2.32 27.39
C ASP A 636 13.72 -2.23 28.76
N VAL A 637 13.99 -3.39 29.38
CA VAL A 637 14.62 -3.48 30.71
C VAL A 637 15.79 -4.43 30.72
N GLY A 638 16.72 -4.20 31.63
CA GLY A 638 17.74 -5.16 32.04
C GLY A 638 17.50 -5.65 33.46
N ILE A 639 18.07 -6.82 33.79
CA ILE A 639 18.09 -7.35 35.15
C ILE A 639 19.56 -7.57 35.52
N ASP A 640 20.04 -6.94 36.57
CA ASP A 640 21.44 -7.11 37.00
C ASP A 640 21.66 -8.38 37.84
N SER A 641 22.91 -8.63 38.22
CA SER A 641 23.30 -9.80 39.01
C SER A 641 22.70 -9.85 40.42
N SER A 642 22.20 -8.73 40.95
CA SER A 642 21.46 -8.69 42.22
C SER A 642 19.95 -8.98 42.05
N GLY A 643 19.48 -9.04 40.79
CA GLY A 643 18.08 -9.21 40.44
C GLY A 643 17.31 -7.91 40.41
N GLU A 644 17.98 -6.76 40.39
CA GLU A 644 17.34 -5.46 40.26
C GLU A 644 16.99 -5.15 38.80
N ILE A 645 15.82 -4.55 38.62
CA ILE A 645 15.25 -4.25 37.30
C ILE A 645 15.58 -2.81 36.94
N TRP A 646 16.15 -2.61 35.75
CA TRP A 646 16.58 -1.31 35.27
C TRP A 646 15.89 -0.98 33.95
N ILE A 647 15.21 0.15 33.88
CA ILE A 647 14.53 0.62 32.67
C ILE A 647 15.56 1.20 31.71
N PHE A 648 15.75 0.57 30.54
CA PHE A 648 16.70 1.01 29.53
C PHE A 648 16.08 2.05 28.59
N GLU A 649 14.83 1.82 28.19
CA GLU A 649 14.10 2.68 27.27
C GLU A 649 12.59 2.43 27.39
N VAL A 650 11.80 3.49 27.14
CA VAL A 650 10.35 3.39 26.99
C VAL A 650 9.94 3.88 25.61
N ASN A 651 9.32 2.98 24.85
CA ASN A 651 8.94 3.15 23.46
C ASN A 651 7.41 3.21 23.33
N MET A 652 6.92 4.14 22.51
CA MET A 652 5.48 4.32 22.22
C MET A 652 5.17 4.29 20.72
N ASN A 653 6.22 4.24 19.89
CA ASN A 653 6.10 4.29 18.45
C ASN A 653 6.27 2.89 17.84
N LYS A 654 5.19 2.34 17.25
CA LYS A 654 5.13 1.05 16.56
C LYS A 654 5.84 -0.09 17.31
N ILE A 655 5.22 -0.58 18.38
CA ILE A 655 5.79 -1.72 19.12
C ILE A 655 5.64 -2.98 18.26
N GLY A 656 6.73 -3.74 18.16
CA GLY A 656 6.75 -4.99 17.40
C GLY A 656 5.92 -6.06 18.12
N SER A 657 4.95 -6.61 17.42
CA SER A 657 4.01 -7.63 17.91
C SER A 657 4.33 -9.04 17.40
N THR A 658 5.48 -9.25 16.75
CA THR A 658 5.85 -10.54 16.16
C THR A 658 5.75 -11.66 17.19
N HIS A 659 5.03 -12.73 16.83
CA HIS A 659 4.70 -13.89 17.68
C HIS A 659 3.71 -13.61 18.83
N ARG A 660 3.06 -12.44 18.83
CA ARG A 660 2.09 -12.01 19.85
C ARG A 660 0.94 -11.21 19.26
N GLU A 661 0.67 -11.42 17.98
CA GLU A 661 -0.29 -10.63 17.20
C GLU A 661 -1.71 -10.80 17.75
N PHE A 662 -2.08 -12.02 18.13
CA PHE A 662 -3.39 -12.34 18.70
C PHE A 662 -3.53 -11.75 20.11
N GLU A 663 -2.48 -11.81 20.92
CA GLU A 663 -2.47 -11.27 22.26
C GLU A 663 -2.58 -9.74 22.26
N VAL A 664 -2.01 -9.06 21.26
CA VAL A 664 -2.24 -7.63 21.07
C VAL A 664 -3.68 -7.38 20.62
N ALA A 665 -4.16 -8.10 19.60
CA ALA A 665 -5.47 -7.89 19.00
C ALA A 665 -6.64 -8.14 19.97
N GLN A 666 -6.54 -9.14 20.87
CA GLN A 666 -7.58 -9.44 21.86
C GLN A 666 -7.82 -8.31 22.88
N HIS A 667 -6.84 -7.42 23.08
CA HIS A 667 -6.97 -6.24 23.95
C HIS A 667 -7.23 -4.97 23.14
N MET A 668 -6.50 -4.79 22.04
CA MET A 668 -6.57 -3.57 21.22
C MET A 668 -7.93 -3.40 20.55
N ILE A 669 -8.55 -4.48 20.05
CA ILE A 669 -9.85 -4.39 19.38
C ILE A 669 -10.97 -3.98 20.36
N PRO A 670 -11.13 -4.64 21.53
CA PRO A 670 -12.06 -4.15 22.55
C PRO A 670 -11.77 -2.72 23.01
N PHE A 671 -10.49 -2.34 23.11
CA PHE A 671 -10.13 -0.96 23.43
C PHE A 671 -10.59 0.02 22.35
N ALA A 672 -10.34 -0.26 21.07
CA ALA A 672 -10.81 0.58 19.97
C ALA A 672 -12.35 0.72 20.02
N LEU A 673 -13.07 -0.39 20.19
CA LEU A 673 -14.53 -0.39 20.31
C LEU A 673 -15.05 0.42 21.51
N SER A 674 -14.27 0.56 22.57
CA SER A 674 -14.66 1.39 23.74
C SER A 674 -14.59 2.89 23.48
N LEU A 675 -13.98 3.33 22.37
CA LEU A 675 -13.79 4.75 22.02
C LEU A 675 -14.88 5.29 21.08
N ARG A 676 -15.72 4.42 20.52
CA ARG A 676 -16.76 4.77 19.54
C ARG A 676 -17.85 5.68 20.11
#